data_AF-A0A935CBE3-F1
#
_entry.id   AF-A0A935CBE3-F1
#
_cell.length_a   1.000
_cell.length_b   1.000
_cell.length_c   1.000
_cell.angle_alpha   90.00
_cell.angle_beta   90.00
_cell.angle_gamma   90.00
#
_symmetry.space_group_name_H-M   'P 1'
#
loop_
_entity.id
_entity.type
_entity.pdbx_description
1 polymer ?
#
loop_
_entity_poly.entity_id
_entity_poly.type
_entity_poly.pdbx_seq_one_letter_code
_entity_poly.pdbx_strand_id
1 'polypeptide(L)'
;MAFPWQRDRAQSPQKPELITYDQWMKSQMPQTDTATSEPFTDGFVIVKSDGGITCRLMTREEALKMKVAGIREGLRVINNDADGRGLRLEAQTGLKITLRATSQLDNFPQAKEAFIRAAAVWEGIIQSPITVVIDVDFGPTRFGSPYSSSNVIGSTSNQTLGASNFYTGVRDQLIATSNNSQQTAVFNALPLSNLPTDSGTTTSIFASSPILRALDFIDPVADPSREGQYGSPPSIGFNSNFGFDFDPSDGIAINTIDFNATAVHEIGHVLGFSSFVGNRELTPTSSVTASPWDFYRFRPGVTLGSFTASSRLLISGGEHTHFSGGDELQLSTSRLDGQGGDGRQAPHWKDDAQTGINIGIMDPTAVDGNREDVSPNDLLALRSFGYQLKNSVKATEVLSADDGSRTVSPVATGALVVNRLTPSRYPAKVTGISVNLPFVSGQPSPAGAPLRLVVFNDPNRTGLPPNNPALLFDRTFIVPNITSSRFVEFTFDGPTINAGDIYIGVQSTTTPMGIAVDTNGPAYQRSFISQNNGGSFQPLNTITDGSTASNFMARADVSVPFDAVPIPGLTSASPNKIKPGGAGLTLWVRGTSFQPNSVVKWNGTDRPTTYLNGSLMQAAISSSDIASAGNATVTIFTAGQGGGDSNNLTVSITADNPAPSIVKIDPSVGAQGISGATVNVFGNNFANSSVVRWNGSDKPTNFISSVQLSITLGASDLAAFAENKIIVFTPGPGGGTSNEVTFSVIQCSYFLSVTSQSFSSNGGTSGFNLTANSACPWNAVSDSQWITITNPFGASGSGKYVVNYRVLSNSQAGLRTGRITIGNSSLNISQAGLVTTVSSANYSLPVSPESIATAFGADLALGVFNSDVTPLPTNLNGTSVRVTDANLNNRSSPLFYVSPSQVNFQVPAGTASGTATVTIFVNGTTVASGSLQVQSVSPSLFSANSSGKDVAAAYVLRIKPDGSQSIEPVAVFNQAQNRFVDKPIDFGPETDKIVLVIFATGVRGRTSVNNVKALLSGQELPVDFAGPQGSFVGLDQINIPIPRTFKGRGEVSIILRVDSRDSNTVTVNFQ
;
A
#
# COMPACT_ATOMS: atom_id res chain seq x y z
N MET A 1 25.01 60.41 -33.30
CA MET A 1 24.40 61.70 -33.64
C MET A 1 23.01 61.75 -33.00
N ALA A 2 22.77 62.82 -32.24
CA ALA A 2 21.51 63.45 -31.82
C ALA A 2 20.36 62.65 -31.13
N PHE A 3 20.13 63.05 -29.85
CA PHE A 3 18.88 63.11 -29.04
C PHE A 3 17.68 63.78 -29.77
N PRO A 4 16.39 63.83 -29.29
CA PRO A 4 15.88 64.00 -27.89
C PRO A 4 14.54 63.22 -27.57
N TRP A 5 13.90 63.15 -26.38
CA TRP A 5 13.45 64.16 -25.40
C TRP A 5 13.07 63.53 -24.03
N GLN A 6 13.15 64.35 -22.97
CA GLN A 6 12.60 64.25 -21.60
C GLN A 6 11.07 63.96 -21.57
N ARG A 7 10.35 63.49 -20.53
CA ARG A 7 10.43 63.51 -19.04
C ARG A 7 9.31 62.56 -18.55
N ASP A 8 9.53 61.69 -17.56
CA ASP A 8 8.74 61.64 -16.31
C ASP A 8 9.06 60.43 -15.41
N ARG A 9 9.28 60.78 -14.13
CA ARG A 9 9.13 60.07 -12.84
C ARG A 9 9.45 58.57 -12.72
N ALA A 10 10.40 58.34 -11.81
CA ALA A 10 10.76 57.10 -11.15
C ALA A 10 9.58 56.18 -10.78
N GLN A 11 9.63 54.95 -11.32
CA GLN A 11 9.31 53.74 -10.57
C GLN A 11 10.57 52.87 -10.59
N SER A 12 11.10 52.60 -9.40
CA SER A 12 12.11 51.56 -9.21
C SER A 12 11.54 50.23 -9.72
N PRO A 13 12.28 49.41 -10.48
CA PRO A 13 11.85 48.04 -10.74
C PRO A 13 11.77 47.33 -9.39
N GLN A 14 10.57 46.86 -9.02
CA GLN A 14 10.44 45.94 -7.92
C GLN A 14 11.31 44.73 -8.23
N LYS A 15 12.27 44.45 -7.33
CA LYS A 15 12.92 43.15 -7.27
C LYS A 15 11.81 42.09 -7.21
N PRO A 16 11.88 40.99 -7.96
CA PRO A 16 10.98 39.87 -7.72
C PRO A 16 11.16 39.47 -6.25
N GLU A 17 10.08 39.53 -5.47
CA GLU A 17 10.07 38.97 -4.12
C GLU A 17 10.46 37.50 -4.24
N LEU A 18 11.61 37.16 -3.68
CA LEU A 18 12.01 35.78 -3.51
C LEU A 18 10.98 35.16 -2.56
N ILE A 19 10.09 34.34 -3.11
CA ILE A 19 9.20 33.46 -2.33
C ILE A 19 10.09 32.72 -1.33
N THR A 20 9.79 32.81 -0.04
CA THR A 20 10.56 32.05 0.97
C THR A 20 10.39 30.56 0.73
N TYR A 21 11.37 29.72 1.10
CA TYR A 21 11.26 28.27 0.94
C TYR A 21 9.96 27.71 1.54
N ASP A 22 9.51 28.27 2.67
CA ASP A 22 8.23 27.92 3.29
C ASP A 22 7.02 28.28 2.42
N GLN A 23 7.02 29.47 1.81
CA GLN A 23 5.96 29.87 0.89
C GLN A 23 6.01 29.05 -0.41
N TRP A 24 7.19 28.65 -0.86
CA TRP A 24 7.36 27.79 -2.03
C TRP A 24 6.89 26.37 -1.74
N MET A 25 7.25 25.78 -0.59
CA MET A 25 6.77 24.46 -0.16
C MET A 25 5.25 24.43 0.04
N LYS A 26 4.67 25.46 0.66
CA LYS A 26 3.21 25.63 0.76
C LYS A 26 2.55 25.77 -0.62
N SER A 27 3.25 26.34 -1.61
CA SER A 27 2.78 26.40 -3.01
C SER A 27 2.88 25.08 -3.80
N GLN A 28 3.67 24.11 -3.31
CA GLN A 28 3.77 22.76 -3.91
C GLN A 28 2.65 21.82 -3.42
N MET A 29 1.83 22.23 -2.45
CA MET A 29 0.64 21.50 -2.00
C MET A 29 -0.38 21.42 -3.14
N PRO A 30 -0.91 20.23 -3.49
CA PRO A 30 -1.90 20.12 -4.56
C PRO A 30 -3.17 20.91 -4.22
N GLN A 31 -3.63 21.74 -5.15
CA GLN A 31 -5.07 22.05 -5.27
C GLN A 31 -5.71 20.83 -5.93
N THR A 32 -6.39 19.97 -5.18
CA THR A 32 -6.93 18.73 -5.78
C THR A 32 -8.16 19.03 -6.62
N ASP A 33 -7.95 19.19 -7.93
CA ASP A 33 -8.98 18.91 -8.93
C ASP A 33 -8.45 18.16 -10.15
N THR A 34 -7.25 17.57 -10.05
CA THR A 34 -6.78 16.58 -11.02
C THR A 34 -6.84 15.20 -10.39
N ALA A 35 -7.95 14.52 -10.68
CA ALA A 35 -8.04 13.08 -10.60
C ALA A 35 -6.89 12.47 -11.41
N THR A 36 -5.74 12.23 -10.77
CA THR A 36 -4.82 11.22 -11.28
C THR A 36 -5.53 9.88 -11.10
N SER A 37 -5.61 9.10 -12.17
CA SER A 37 -6.33 7.84 -12.29
C SER A 37 -5.74 6.69 -11.45
N GLU A 38 -5.09 6.98 -10.33
CA GLU A 38 -4.44 6.01 -9.46
C GLU A 38 -5.37 5.70 -8.26
N PRO A 39 -5.54 4.43 -7.88
CA PRO A 39 -6.57 4.01 -6.93
C PRO A 39 -6.15 4.31 -5.49
N PHE A 40 -6.13 5.58 -5.08
CA PHE A 40 -6.05 5.90 -3.66
C PHE A 40 -7.46 5.83 -3.07
N THR A 41 -7.87 4.59 -2.75
CA THR A 41 -9.00 4.34 -1.85
C THR A 41 -8.52 4.58 -0.42
N ASP A 42 -8.43 5.84 -0.01
CA ASP A 42 -8.00 6.25 1.33
C ASP A 42 -9.02 5.81 2.40
N GLY A 43 -8.99 4.53 2.78
CA GLY A 43 -9.77 4.02 3.89
C GLY A 43 -9.75 2.51 4.10
N PHE A 44 -10.14 2.12 5.31
CA PHE A 44 -10.14 0.77 5.86
C PHE A 44 -11.58 0.31 6.14
N VAL A 45 -11.81 -1.00 6.01
CA VAL A 45 -13.06 -1.65 6.35
C VAL A 45 -12.77 -2.76 7.33
N ILE A 46 -13.48 -2.73 8.45
CA ILE A 46 -13.41 -3.74 9.50
C ILE A 46 -14.44 -4.82 9.18
N VAL A 47 -14.01 -6.07 9.15
CA VAL A 47 -14.84 -7.22 8.81
C VAL A 47 -14.78 -8.30 9.89
N LYS A 48 -15.92 -8.89 10.22
CA LYS A 48 -16.00 -10.12 11.02
C LYS A 48 -15.83 -11.32 10.09
N SER A 49 -14.98 -12.25 10.48
CA SER A 49 -14.74 -13.52 9.78
C SER A 49 -14.69 -14.68 10.80
N ASP A 50 -14.70 -15.93 10.33
CA ASP A 50 -14.63 -17.12 11.20
C ASP A 50 -13.36 -17.16 12.09
N GLY A 51 -12.34 -16.35 11.76
CA GLY A 51 -11.10 -16.20 12.52
C GLY A 51 -11.01 -14.91 13.37
N GLY A 52 -12.11 -14.20 13.58
CA GLY A 52 -12.15 -12.95 14.35
C GLY A 52 -12.37 -11.70 13.49
N ILE A 53 -12.06 -10.53 14.07
CA ILE A 53 -12.26 -9.22 13.44
C ILE A 53 -10.95 -8.80 12.80
N THR A 54 -11.02 -8.32 11.55
CA THR A 54 -9.83 -7.98 10.75
C THR A 54 -10.09 -6.74 9.91
N CYS A 55 -9.03 -6.05 9.51
CA CYS A 55 -9.10 -4.90 8.61
C CYS A 55 -8.74 -5.26 7.16
N ARG A 56 -9.43 -4.65 6.18
CA ARG A 56 -9.09 -4.67 4.75
C ARG A 56 -9.19 -3.27 4.14
N LEU A 57 -8.61 -3.05 2.96
CA LEU A 57 -8.76 -1.78 2.26
C LEU A 57 -10.18 -1.62 1.72
N MET A 58 -10.65 -0.39 1.65
CA MET A 58 -11.84 -0.04 0.89
C MET A 58 -11.67 -0.38 -0.59
N THR A 59 -12.71 -0.94 -1.17
CA THR A 59 -12.88 -1.01 -2.61
C THR A 59 -13.16 0.38 -3.18
N ARG A 60 -12.94 0.56 -4.49
CA ARG A 60 -13.23 1.83 -5.17
C ARG A 60 -14.69 2.26 -5.01
N GLU A 61 -15.62 1.30 -5.05
CA GLU A 61 -17.04 1.57 -4.89
C GLU A 61 -17.37 2.06 -3.46
N GLU A 62 -16.81 1.42 -2.43
CA GLU A 62 -16.96 1.85 -1.03
C GLU A 62 -16.39 3.26 -0.83
N ALA A 63 -15.18 3.52 -1.33
CA ALA A 63 -14.55 4.83 -1.22
C ALA A 63 -15.35 5.94 -1.95
N LEU A 64 -15.92 5.63 -3.12
CA LEU A 64 -16.77 6.57 -3.86
C LEU A 64 -18.07 6.88 -3.11
N LYS A 65 -18.73 5.86 -2.53
CA LYS A 65 -19.94 6.04 -1.71
C LYS A 65 -19.70 6.96 -0.52
N MET A 66 -18.48 6.98 0.02
CA MET A 66 -18.10 7.82 1.16
C MET A 66 -17.73 9.27 0.80
N LYS A 67 -17.53 9.55 -0.49
CA LYS A 67 -17.19 10.89 -1.01
C LYS A 67 -18.41 11.66 -1.54
N VAL A 68 -19.64 11.13 -1.42
CA VAL A 68 -20.86 11.79 -1.91
C VAL A 68 -21.22 12.99 -1.03
N ALA A 69 -21.16 14.19 -1.59
CA ALA A 69 -21.33 15.47 -0.89
C ALA A 69 -22.69 15.64 -0.17
N GLY A 70 -23.77 15.05 -0.72
CA GLY A 70 -25.14 15.22 -0.20
C GLY A 70 -25.39 14.63 1.19
N ILE A 71 -24.46 13.81 1.71
CA ILE A 71 -24.59 13.19 3.03
C ILE A 71 -24.17 14.15 4.17
N ARG A 72 -23.42 15.21 3.86
CA ARG A 72 -22.74 16.05 4.86
C ARG A 72 -23.52 17.28 5.31
N GLU A 73 -24.64 17.62 4.67
CA GLU A 73 -25.46 18.80 5.00
C GLU A 73 -26.20 18.69 6.34
N GLY A 74 -26.28 17.49 6.94
CA GLY A 74 -26.98 17.24 8.21
C GLY A 74 -26.07 16.89 9.40
N LEU A 75 -24.74 16.99 9.25
CA LEU A 75 -23.81 16.67 10.32
C LEU A 75 -23.77 17.78 11.38
N ARG A 76 -23.85 17.42 12.66
CA ARG A 76 -23.73 18.37 13.79
C ARG A 76 -22.56 18.01 14.67
N VAL A 77 -21.94 19.00 15.27
CA VAL A 77 -20.85 18.79 16.24
C VAL A 77 -21.41 18.12 17.50
N ILE A 78 -20.74 17.08 17.99
CA ILE A 78 -21.19 16.33 19.18
C ILE A 78 -20.25 16.47 20.39
N ASN A 79 -19.06 17.01 20.20
CA ASN A 79 -18.13 17.35 21.28
C ASN A 79 -17.56 18.75 21.04
N ASN A 80 -17.08 19.40 22.11
CA ASN A 80 -16.41 20.70 22.01
C ASN A 80 -17.31 21.87 21.54
N ASP A 81 -18.64 21.70 21.54
CA ASP A 81 -19.64 22.73 21.23
C ASP A 81 -20.35 23.22 22.51
N ALA A 82 -19.63 23.99 23.33
CA ALA A 82 -20.10 24.42 24.65
C ALA A 82 -21.37 25.31 24.63
N ASP A 83 -21.67 25.96 23.50
CA ASP A 83 -22.79 26.91 23.36
C ASP A 83 -23.86 26.45 22.35
N GLY A 84 -23.73 25.24 21.78
CA GLY A 84 -24.65 24.69 20.77
C GLY A 84 -24.64 25.44 19.43
N ARG A 85 -23.52 26.07 19.06
CA ARG A 85 -23.38 26.94 17.88
C ARG A 85 -22.69 26.26 16.69
N GLY A 86 -22.28 25.00 16.80
CA GLY A 86 -21.65 24.23 15.72
C GLY A 86 -20.12 24.23 15.74
N LEU A 87 -19.50 24.14 14.56
CA LEU A 87 -18.04 24.05 14.41
C LEU A 87 -17.36 25.32 14.91
N ARG A 88 -16.60 25.21 16.00
CA ARG A 88 -15.76 26.29 16.53
C ARG A 88 -14.30 26.04 16.18
N LEU A 89 -13.71 26.98 15.45
CA LEU A 89 -12.36 26.90 14.89
C LEU A 89 -11.47 27.94 15.56
N GLU A 90 -10.65 27.50 16.50
CA GLU A 90 -9.75 28.38 17.25
C GLU A 90 -8.39 27.73 17.43
N ALA A 91 -7.34 28.54 17.49
CA ALA A 91 -6.01 28.10 17.86
C ALA A 91 -6.04 27.48 19.26
N GLN A 92 -5.49 26.28 19.40
CA GLN A 92 -5.50 25.51 20.66
C GLN A 92 -4.10 25.36 21.21
N THR A 93 -4.00 25.02 22.49
CA THR A 93 -2.72 24.70 23.11
C THR A 93 -2.28 23.26 22.82
N GLY A 94 -3.15 22.38 22.34
CA GLY A 94 -2.84 21.00 21.96
C GLY A 94 -3.83 20.42 20.95
N LEU A 95 -3.82 19.10 20.76
CA LEU A 95 -4.71 18.47 19.79
C LEU A 95 -6.17 18.65 20.20
N LYS A 96 -6.99 19.06 19.23
CA LYS A 96 -8.45 19.06 19.33
C LYS A 96 -9.06 18.23 18.22
N ILE A 97 -9.91 17.28 18.58
CA ILE A 97 -10.67 16.46 17.64
C ILE A 97 -12.14 16.88 17.73
N THR A 98 -12.63 17.53 16.68
CA THR A 98 -14.03 17.91 16.56
C THR A 98 -14.78 16.83 15.77
N LEU A 99 -15.67 16.13 16.46
CA LEU A 99 -16.51 15.08 15.89
C LEU A 99 -17.81 15.68 15.36
N ARG A 100 -18.14 15.37 14.10
CA ARG A 100 -19.44 15.73 13.50
C ARG A 100 -20.24 14.47 13.21
N ALA A 101 -21.47 14.39 13.70
CA ALA A 101 -22.27 13.18 13.62
C ALA A 101 -23.57 13.34 12.83
N THR A 102 -24.02 12.24 12.23
CA THR A 102 -25.36 12.11 11.64
C THR A 102 -26.43 12.15 12.73
N SER A 103 -27.70 12.41 12.37
CA SER A 103 -28.83 12.27 13.32
C SER A 103 -29.09 10.82 13.73
N GLN A 104 -28.64 9.84 12.94
CA GLN A 104 -28.74 8.41 13.25
C GLN A 104 -28.00 8.08 14.56
N LEU A 105 -26.78 8.60 14.75
CA LEU A 105 -25.97 8.37 15.95
C LEU A 105 -26.65 8.87 17.25
N ASP A 106 -27.52 9.88 17.20
CA ASP A 106 -28.21 10.37 18.41
C ASP A 106 -29.15 9.31 19.03
N ASN A 107 -29.58 8.32 18.23
CA ASN A 107 -30.38 7.20 18.75
C ASN A 107 -29.53 6.18 19.53
N PHE A 108 -28.20 6.35 19.56
CA PHE A 108 -27.24 5.46 20.21
C PHE A 108 -26.33 6.23 21.18
N PRO A 109 -26.87 6.72 22.32
CA PRO A 109 -26.14 7.58 23.24
C PRO A 109 -24.86 6.94 23.78
N GLN A 110 -24.84 5.62 24.02
CA GLN A 110 -23.65 4.92 24.50
C GLN A 110 -22.50 4.93 23.47
N ALA A 111 -22.81 4.68 22.19
CA ALA A 111 -21.85 4.76 21.09
C ALA A 111 -21.33 6.18 20.89
N LYS A 112 -22.22 7.17 20.99
CA LYS A 112 -21.88 8.60 20.92
C LYS A 112 -20.87 8.97 22.01
N GLU A 113 -21.15 8.62 23.27
CA GLU A 113 -20.24 8.90 24.38
C GLU A 113 -18.91 8.13 24.25
N ALA A 114 -18.92 6.91 23.71
CA ALA A 114 -17.70 6.15 23.46
C ALA A 114 -16.81 6.80 22.39
N PHE A 115 -17.38 7.34 21.30
CA PHE A 115 -16.63 8.14 20.34
C PHE A 115 -15.99 9.38 20.97
N ILE A 116 -16.73 10.08 21.83
CA ILE A 116 -16.23 11.26 22.55
C ILE A 116 -15.06 10.87 23.47
N ARG A 117 -15.17 9.74 24.18
CA ARG A 117 -14.07 9.20 24.99
C ARG A 117 -12.86 8.82 24.14
N ALA A 118 -13.05 8.14 23.02
CA ALA A 118 -11.97 7.76 22.12
C ALA A 118 -11.20 8.98 21.58
N ALA A 119 -11.92 10.04 21.19
CA ALA A 119 -11.29 11.31 20.84
C ALA A 119 -10.52 11.93 22.02
N ALA A 120 -11.11 11.91 23.23
CA ALA A 120 -10.48 12.44 24.43
C ALA A 120 -9.18 11.70 24.82
N VAL A 121 -9.05 10.40 24.52
CA VAL A 121 -7.81 9.64 24.70
C VAL A 121 -6.67 10.31 23.90
N TRP A 122 -6.86 10.53 22.60
CA TRP A 122 -5.85 11.16 21.75
C TRP A 122 -5.61 12.64 22.09
N GLU A 123 -6.68 13.41 22.37
CA GLU A 123 -6.55 14.79 22.86
C GLU A 123 -5.76 14.85 24.18
N GLY A 124 -5.89 13.84 25.05
CA GLY A 124 -5.15 13.69 26.31
C GLY A 124 -3.67 13.34 26.12
N ILE A 125 -3.28 12.88 24.93
CA ILE A 125 -1.93 12.41 24.61
C ILE A 125 -1.14 13.46 23.80
N ILE A 126 -1.76 14.08 22.80
CA ILE A 126 -1.05 14.90 21.80
C ILE A 126 -1.06 16.39 22.19
N GLN A 127 0.13 16.99 22.23
CA GLN A 127 0.39 18.40 22.55
C GLN A 127 0.47 19.29 21.31
N SER A 128 0.61 18.70 20.12
CA SER A 128 0.66 19.45 18.86
C SER A 128 -0.59 20.34 18.73
N PRO A 129 -0.44 21.66 18.53
CA PRO A 129 -1.55 22.62 18.63
C PRO A 129 -2.39 22.65 17.34
N ILE A 130 -3.05 21.53 17.04
CA ILE A 130 -3.82 21.33 15.81
C ILE A 130 -5.27 20.99 16.09
N THR A 131 -6.16 21.34 15.15
CA THR A 131 -7.55 20.89 15.13
C THR A 131 -7.75 19.89 13.99
N VAL A 132 -8.39 18.77 14.29
CA VAL A 132 -8.79 17.73 13.33
C VAL A 132 -10.31 17.62 13.37
N VAL A 133 -10.95 17.59 12.21
CA VAL A 133 -12.40 17.32 12.10
C VAL A 133 -12.60 15.91 11.59
N ILE A 134 -13.39 15.10 12.30
CA ILE A 134 -13.73 13.73 11.91
C ILE A 134 -15.25 13.59 11.85
N ASP A 135 -15.75 13.11 10.71
CA ASP A 135 -17.16 12.77 10.57
C ASP A 135 -17.40 11.37 11.17
N VAL A 136 -18.37 11.21 12.06
CA VAL A 136 -18.65 9.93 12.74
C VAL A 136 -20.10 9.47 12.57
N ASP A 137 -20.31 8.15 12.54
CA ASP A 137 -21.64 7.56 12.46
C ASP A 137 -21.73 6.20 13.18
N PHE A 138 -22.91 5.86 13.68
CA PHE A 138 -23.22 4.54 14.22
C PHE A 138 -24.68 4.21 13.91
N GLY A 139 -24.92 3.04 13.34
CA GLY A 139 -26.26 2.57 13.03
C GLY A 139 -26.28 1.47 11.97
N PRO A 140 -27.48 1.07 11.50
CA PRO A 140 -27.62 0.02 10.48
C PRO A 140 -27.13 0.45 9.09
N THR A 141 -26.93 1.75 8.88
CA THR A 141 -26.37 2.32 7.65
C THR A 141 -25.11 3.12 7.96
N ARG A 142 -24.19 3.18 7.00
CA ARG A 142 -23.03 4.06 7.02
C ARG A 142 -23.38 5.36 6.32
N PHE A 143 -23.55 6.43 7.08
CA PHE A 143 -23.83 7.77 6.57
C PHE A 143 -25.04 7.72 5.59
N GLY A 144 -26.11 7.03 5.98
CA GLY A 144 -27.31 6.84 5.16
C GLY A 144 -27.20 5.83 4.00
N SER A 145 -26.00 5.29 3.73
CA SER A 145 -25.78 4.24 2.73
C SER A 145 -25.68 2.86 3.37
N PRO A 146 -26.20 1.79 2.75
CA PRO A 146 -26.00 0.43 3.26
C PRO A 146 -24.52 0.07 3.34
N TYR A 147 -24.15 -0.73 4.35
CA TYR A 147 -22.85 -1.40 4.38
C TYR A 147 -22.72 -2.33 3.16
N SER A 148 -21.50 -2.48 2.66
CA SER A 148 -21.21 -3.24 1.43
C SER A 148 -21.49 -4.74 1.56
N SER A 149 -21.44 -5.28 2.78
CA SER A 149 -21.79 -6.67 3.10
C SER A 149 -22.22 -6.82 4.55
N SER A 150 -22.89 -7.93 4.87
CA SER A 150 -23.40 -8.23 6.22
C SER A 150 -22.31 -8.46 7.26
N ASN A 151 -21.09 -8.77 6.83
CA ASN A 151 -19.95 -9.01 7.72
C ASN A 151 -19.10 -7.76 8.01
N VAL A 152 -19.48 -6.58 7.50
CA VAL A 152 -18.77 -5.32 7.77
C VAL A 152 -19.21 -4.73 9.10
N ILE A 153 -18.26 -4.65 10.04
CA ILE A 153 -18.44 -4.08 11.38
C ILE A 153 -18.31 -2.56 11.33
N GLY A 154 -17.42 -2.04 10.49
CA GLY A 154 -17.15 -0.62 10.45
C GLY A 154 -16.22 -0.24 9.31
N SER A 155 -15.95 1.04 9.18
CA SER A 155 -14.97 1.55 8.22
C SER A 155 -14.51 2.95 8.56
N THR A 156 -13.31 3.27 8.08
CA THR A 156 -12.63 4.55 8.28
C THR A 156 -12.07 5.05 6.97
N SER A 157 -12.29 6.32 6.64
CA SER A 157 -11.63 6.98 5.52
C SER A 157 -10.75 8.09 6.00
N ASN A 158 -9.58 8.19 5.38
CA ASN A 158 -8.55 9.17 5.68
C ASN A 158 -8.59 10.34 4.69
N GLN A 159 -8.09 11.49 5.13
CA GLN A 159 -7.75 12.60 4.25
C GLN A 159 -6.23 12.58 4.05
N THR A 160 -5.78 11.90 3.00
CA THR A 160 -4.35 11.78 2.67
C THR A 160 -3.98 12.83 1.62
N LEU A 161 -2.92 13.59 1.89
CA LEU A 161 -2.40 14.63 1.00
C LEU A 161 -0.92 14.40 0.75
N GLY A 162 -0.44 14.79 -0.42
CA GLY A 162 0.95 14.56 -0.79
C GLY A 162 1.27 14.97 -2.22
N ALA A 163 2.55 14.92 -2.53
CA ALA A 163 3.06 15.28 -3.85
C ALA A 163 4.36 14.52 -4.16
N SER A 164 4.72 14.51 -5.43
CA SER A 164 6.09 14.18 -5.87
C SER A 164 7.07 15.24 -5.35
N ASN A 165 8.30 14.85 -5.03
CA ASN A 165 9.34 15.76 -4.51
C ASN A 165 9.04 16.38 -3.14
N PHE A 166 8.21 15.73 -2.32
CA PHE A 166 7.78 16.24 -1.02
C PHE A 166 8.67 15.77 0.15
N TYR A 167 9.47 14.72 -0.06
CA TYR A 167 10.27 14.07 0.98
C TYR A 167 11.19 15.00 1.77
N THR A 168 11.96 15.86 1.10
CA THR A 168 12.95 16.72 1.76
C THR A 168 12.28 17.70 2.72
N GLY A 169 11.14 18.28 2.31
CA GLY A 169 10.35 19.13 3.18
C GLY A 169 9.88 18.40 4.44
N VAL A 170 9.28 17.22 4.29
CA VAL A 170 8.81 16.42 5.43
C VAL A 170 9.97 16.12 6.39
N ARG A 171 11.13 15.71 5.86
CA ARG A 171 12.35 15.49 6.65
C ARG A 171 12.78 16.74 7.41
N ASP A 172 12.84 17.89 6.74
CA ASP A 172 13.30 19.14 7.36
C ASP A 172 12.37 19.56 8.51
N GLN A 173 11.04 19.41 8.33
CA GLN A 173 10.07 19.70 9.38
C GLN A 173 10.10 18.69 10.53
N LEU A 174 10.33 17.40 10.25
CA LEU A 174 10.58 16.42 11.32
C LEU A 174 11.78 16.87 12.18
N ILE A 175 12.90 17.25 11.55
CA ILE A 175 14.09 17.73 12.27
C ILE A 175 13.76 18.99 13.10
N ALA A 176 13.06 19.96 12.49
CA ALA A 176 12.69 21.22 13.15
C ALA A 176 11.74 21.02 14.34
N THR A 177 10.87 20.01 14.29
CA THR A 177 9.89 19.71 15.36
C THR A 177 10.45 18.80 16.45
N SER A 178 11.67 18.27 16.29
CA SER A 178 12.27 17.36 17.27
C SER A 178 12.50 18.03 18.63
N ASN A 179 12.17 17.33 19.71
CA ASN A 179 12.20 17.88 21.07
C ASN A 179 12.99 17.04 22.09
N ASN A 180 13.57 15.93 21.66
CA ASN A 180 14.42 15.07 22.47
C ASN A 180 15.57 14.47 21.65
N SER A 181 16.66 14.08 22.32
CA SER A 181 17.90 13.66 21.68
C SER A 181 17.78 12.41 20.81
N GLN A 182 16.93 11.45 21.20
CA GLN A 182 16.70 10.22 20.41
C GLN A 182 16.00 10.55 19.09
N GLN A 183 14.94 11.36 19.15
CA GLN A 183 14.21 11.82 17.98
C GLN A 183 15.11 12.64 17.05
N THR A 184 15.89 13.58 17.59
CA THR A 184 16.86 14.36 16.81
C THR A 184 17.89 13.46 16.13
N ALA A 185 18.41 12.42 16.78
CA ALA A 185 19.37 11.50 16.19
C ALA A 185 18.77 10.72 15.00
N VAL A 186 17.54 10.21 15.17
CA VAL A 186 16.83 9.42 14.14
C VAL A 186 16.45 10.28 12.94
N PHE A 187 15.92 11.48 13.16
CA PHE A 187 15.53 12.37 12.08
C PHE A 187 16.74 12.88 11.29
N ASN A 188 17.87 13.13 11.96
CA ASN A 188 19.13 13.44 11.26
C ASN A 188 19.65 12.26 10.43
N ALA A 189 19.39 11.02 10.86
CA ALA A 189 19.76 9.82 10.12
C ALA A 189 18.89 9.56 8.86
N LEU A 190 17.74 10.24 8.71
CA LEU A 190 16.95 10.14 7.48
C LEU A 190 17.77 10.59 6.26
N PRO A 191 17.71 9.85 5.12
CA PRO A 191 18.37 10.21 3.87
C PRO A 191 18.20 11.66 3.46
N LEU A 192 19.22 12.26 2.85
CA LEU A 192 19.21 13.71 2.58
C LEU A 192 18.25 14.13 1.47
N SER A 193 18.10 13.34 0.40
CA SER A 193 17.40 13.78 -0.82
C SER A 193 16.26 12.88 -1.28
N ASN A 194 16.38 11.57 -1.08
CA ASN A 194 15.38 10.58 -1.50
C ASN A 194 15.42 9.39 -0.56
N LEU A 195 14.28 8.72 -0.43
CA LEU A 195 14.13 7.54 0.39
C LEU A 195 14.47 6.29 -0.45
N PRO A 196 15.50 5.49 -0.08
CA PRO A 196 15.75 4.22 -0.72
C PRO A 196 14.66 3.22 -0.33
N THR A 197 14.07 2.52 -1.29
CA THR A 197 13.06 1.48 -1.03
C THR A 197 13.37 0.21 -1.82
N ASP A 198 12.79 -0.91 -1.40
CA ASP A 198 12.82 -2.18 -2.13
C ASP A 198 12.03 -2.15 -3.47
N SER A 199 11.39 -1.03 -3.80
CA SER A 199 10.67 -0.77 -5.05
C SER A 199 11.32 0.31 -5.92
N GLY A 200 12.53 0.77 -5.57
CA GLY A 200 13.21 1.92 -6.17
C GLY A 200 13.28 3.14 -5.25
N THR A 201 14.09 4.15 -5.55
CA THR A 201 14.16 5.38 -4.74
C THR A 201 12.93 6.25 -4.95
N THR A 202 12.47 6.96 -3.91
CA THR A 202 11.34 7.89 -4.05
C THR A 202 11.55 9.23 -3.34
N THR A 203 10.92 10.27 -3.89
CA THR A 203 10.69 11.56 -3.23
C THR A 203 9.20 11.85 -3.02
N SER A 204 8.32 10.94 -3.45
CA SER A 204 6.86 11.07 -3.39
C SER A 204 6.34 10.61 -2.05
N ILE A 205 5.89 11.56 -1.23
CA ILE A 205 5.38 11.30 0.12
C ILE A 205 3.92 11.71 0.21
N PHE A 206 3.12 10.86 0.83
CA PHE A 206 1.71 11.11 1.14
C PHE A 206 1.50 10.87 2.63
N ALA A 207 0.88 11.83 3.31
CA ALA A 207 0.64 11.81 4.75
C ALA A 207 -0.80 12.20 5.05
N SER A 208 -1.31 11.78 6.20
CA SER A 208 -2.62 12.22 6.67
C SER A 208 -2.60 13.73 6.95
N SER A 209 -3.72 14.41 6.71
CA SER A 209 -3.81 15.85 6.98
C SER A 209 -3.45 16.22 8.43
N PRO A 210 -3.74 15.42 9.48
CA PRO A 210 -3.25 15.71 10.83
C PRO A 210 -1.73 15.77 10.97
N ILE A 211 -0.96 14.92 10.28
CA ILE A 211 0.51 14.99 10.28
C ILE A 211 0.97 16.29 9.62
N LEU A 212 0.35 16.65 8.49
CA LEU A 212 0.72 17.87 7.78
C LEU A 212 0.40 19.14 8.57
N ARG A 213 -0.67 19.13 9.37
CA ARG A 213 -0.94 20.20 10.35
C ARG A 213 0.14 20.26 11.43
N ALA A 214 0.53 19.11 11.98
CA ALA A 214 1.56 19.03 13.02
C ALA A 214 2.94 19.51 12.53
N LEU A 215 3.23 19.32 11.25
CA LEU A 215 4.48 19.73 10.58
C LEU A 215 4.40 21.12 9.90
N ASP A 216 3.37 21.93 10.19
CA ASP A 216 3.13 23.28 9.62
C ASP A 216 3.07 23.34 8.08
N PHE A 217 2.65 22.25 7.44
CA PHE A 217 2.50 22.18 5.99
C PHE A 217 1.17 22.74 5.50
N ILE A 218 0.12 22.60 6.31
CA ILE A 218 -1.22 23.15 6.09
C ILE A 218 -1.68 23.83 7.40
N ASP A 219 -2.74 24.64 7.33
CA ASP A 219 -3.24 25.41 8.49
C ASP A 219 -3.39 24.52 9.73
N PRO A 220 -2.88 24.87 10.92
CA PRO A 220 -3.06 24.04 12.10
C PRO A 220 -4.55 23.84 12.49
N VAL A 221 -5.47 24.72 12.08
CA VAL A 221 -6.90 24.65 12.40
C VAL A 221 -7.70 24.17 11.19
N ALA A 222 -8.23 22.93 11.25
CA ALA A 222 -9.06 22.38 10.17
C ALA A 222 -10.40 23.13 9.99
N ASP A 223 -10.69 23.57 8.77
CA ASP A 223 -11.97 24.18 8.37
C ASP A 223 -12.53 23.48 7.11
N PRO A 224 -13.34 22.42 7.26
CA PRO A 224 -13.90 21.71 6.11
C PRO A 224 -14.74 22.57 5.17
N SER A 225 -15.25 23.72 5.62
CA SER A 225 -16.04 24.64 4.79
C SER A 225 -15.18 25.52 3.88
N ARG A 226 -13.90 25.72 4.22
CA ARG A 226 -12.93 26.54 3.47
C ARG A 226 -11.83 25.73 2.81
N GLU A 227 -11.70 24.46 3.18
CA GLU A 227 -10.64 23.55 2.74
C GLU A 227 -11.11 22.52 1.70
N GLY A 228 -12.10 22.84 0.87
CA GLY A 228 -12.62 21.93 -0.16
C GLY A 228 -11.55 21.38 -1.11
N GLN A 229 -10.43 22.10 -1.28
CA GLN A 229 -9.25 21.71 -2.05
C GLN A 229 -8.46 20.53 -1.46
N TYR A 230 -8.72 20.11 -0.22
CA TYR A 230 -8.13 18.92 0.41
C TYR A 230 -9.10 17.72 0.36
N GLY A 231 -10.23 17.87 -0.33
CA GLY A 231 -11.31 16.90 -0.33
C GLY A 231 -12.02 16.81 1.02
N SER A 232 -12.74 15.71 1.18
CA SER A 232 -13.54 15.45 2.37
C SER A 232 -12.69 15.23 3.62
N PRO A 233 -13.11 15.72 4.81
CA PRO A 233 -12.49 15.33 6.07
C PRO A 233 -12.61 13.82 6.32
N PRO A 234 -11.73 13.26 7.16
CA PRO A 234 -11.78 11.87 7.58
C PRO A 234 -13.16 11.47 8.11
N SER A 235 -13.52 10.19 7.96
CA SER A 235 -14.80 9.68 8.46
C SER A 235 -14.70 8.28 9.04
N ILE A 236 -15.37 8.04 10.17
CA ILE A 236 -15.42 6.74 10.85
C ILE A 236 -16.89 6.34 11.00
N GLY A 237 -17.21 5.07 10.88
CA GLY A 237 -18.57 4.63 11.16
C GLY A 237 -18.71 3.14 11.35
N PHE A 238 -19.61 2.76 12.26
CA PHE A 238 -19.79 1.39 12.72
C PHE A 238 -21.23 0.90 12.58
N ASN A 239 -21.34 -0.39 12.29
CA ASN A 239 -22.57 -1.10 11.98
C ASN A 239 -23.21 -1.62 13.27
N SER A 240 -24.37 -1.05 13.62
CA SER A 240 -25.08 -1.41 14.85
C SER A 240 -25.65 -2.84 14.86
N ASN A 241 -25.53 -3.59 13.76
CA ASN A 241 -25.94 -5.00 13.70
C ASN A 241 -24.96 -5.95 14.42
N PHE A 242 -23.82 -5.43 14.92
CA PHE A 242 -22.86 -6.18 15.71
C PHE A 242 -22.95 -5.85 17.20
N GLY A 243 -22.58 -6.81 18.05
CA GLY A 243 -22.52 -6.63 19.49
C GLY A 243 -21.26 -5.87 19.91
N PHE A 244 -21.47 -4.73 20.57
CA PHE A 244 -20.40 -3.86 21.08
C PHE A 244 -20.54 -3.68 22.59
N ASP A 245 -19.40 -3.65 23.25
CA ASP A 245 -19.25 -3.11 24.59
C ASP A 245 -18.88 -1.64 24.47
N PHE A 246 -19.60 -0.78 25.19
CA PHE A 246 -19.35 0.66 25.13
C PHE A 246 -18.64 1.17 26.38
N ASP A 247 -18.56 0.41 27.48
CA ASP A 247 -17.97 0.85 28.73
C ASP A 247 -16.80 -0.05 29.13
N PRO A 248 -15.55 0.31 28.81
CA PRO A 248 -14.42 -0.55 29.17
C PRO A 248 -14.12 -0.57 30.68
N SER A 249 -14.82 0.24 31.50
CA SER A 249 -14.51 0.36 32.93
C SER A 249 -15.04 -0.79 33.80
N ASP A 250 -16.01 -1.56 33.31
CA ASP A 250 -16.53 -2.78 33.96
C ASP A 250 -16.01 -4.08 33.33
N GLY A 251 -15.04 -3.97 32.41
CA GLY A 251 -14.47 -5.07 31.63
C GLY A 251 -15.25 -5.34 30.34
N ILE A 252 -14.67 -6.08 29.41
CA ILE A 252 -15.32 -6.33 28.11
C ILE A 252 -16.15 -7.62 28.16
N ALA A 253 -17.44 -7.54 27.84
CA ALA A 253 -18.28 -8.73 27.82
C ALA A 253 -17.81 -9.75 26.76
N ILE A 254 -17.95 -11.03 27.09
CA ILE A 254 -17.29 -12.15 26.39
C ILE A 254 -17.57 -12.29 24.87
N ASN A 255 -18.71 -11.77 24.39
CA ASN A 255 -19.17 -11.88 23.00
C ASN A 255 -19.38 -10.50 22.35
N THR A 256 -18.80 -9.46 22.93
CA THR A 256 -18.88 -8.09 22.42
C THR A 256 -17.50 -7.56 22.09
N ILE A 257 -17.48 -6.58 21.19
CA ILE A 257 -16.27 -5.90 20.75
C ILE A 257 -16.09 -4.66 21.62
N ASP A 258 -14.88 -4.40 22.14
CA ASP A 258 -14.58 -3.12 22.80
C ASP A 258 -14.69 -1.97 21.77
N PHE A 259 -15.82 -1.27 21.80
CA PHE A 259 -16.07 -0.16 20.87
C PHE A 259 -15.12 1.01 21.14
N ASN A 260 -14.75 1.24 22.40
CA ASN A 260 -13.88 2.35 22.76
C ASN A 260 -12.48 2.11 22.20
N ALA A 261 -11.90 0.93 22.42
CA ALA A 261 -10.60 0.57 21.84
C ALA A 261 -10.63 0.60 20.30
N THR A 262 -11.67 0.03 19.69
CA THR A 262 -11.84 0.05 18.24
C THR A 262 -11.93 1.49 17.70
N ALA A 263 -12.67 2.38 18.35
CA ALA A 263 -12.74 3.78 17.94
C ALA A 263 -11.41 4.52 18.14
N VAL A 264 -10.65 4.23 19.20
CA VAL A 264 -9.30 4.77 19.41
C VAL A 264 -8.36 4.30 18.29
N HIS A 265 -8.40 3.01 17.93
CA HIS A 265 -7.66 2.42 16.82
C HIS A 265 -7.97 3.12 15.49
N GLU A 266 -9.25 3.29 15.14
CA GLU A 266 -9.65 3.94 13.89
C GLU A 266 -9.23 5.43 13.83
N ILE A 267 -9.25 6.14 14.98
CA ILE A 267 -8.68 7.49 15.05
C ILE A 267 -7.14 7.44 14.86
N GLY A 268 -6.46 6.37 15.29
CA GLY A 268 -5.05 6.13 14.98
C GLY A 268 -4.77 6.14 13.47
N HIS A 269 -5.60 5.47 12.66
CA HIS A 269 -5.48 5.56 11.20
C HIS A 269 -5.63 6.99 10.67
N VAL A 270 -6.55 7.78 11.23
CA VAL A 270 -6.70 9.20 10.88
C VAL A 270 -5.45 10.00 11.24
N LEU A 271 -4.82 9.70 12.38
CA LEU A 271 -3.59 10.32 12.85
C LEU A 271 -2.34 9.88 12.07
N GLY A 272 -2.45 8.92 11.15
CA GLY A 272 -1.40 8.64 10.15
C GLY A 272 -0.69 7.29 10.28
N PHE A 273 -1.25 6.35 11.05
CA PHE A 273 -0.94 4.93 10.90
C PHE A 273 -1.49 4.43 9.55
N SER A 274 -0.78 4.75 8.47
CA SER A 274 -1.11 4.43 7.08
C SER A 274 0.16 3.99 6.35
N SER A 275 0.04 3.15 5.32
CA SER A 275 1.20 2.57 4.62
C SER A 275 0.90 2.39 3.14
N PHE A 276 1.94 2.47 2.29
CA PHE A 276 1.84 2.20 0.86
C PHE A 276 2.42 0.84 0.45
N VAL A 277 2.73 -0.02 1.42
CA VAL A 277 3.19 -1.39 1.15
C VAL A 277 2.19 -2.12 0.24
N GLY A 278 2.72 -2.69 -0.83
CA GLY A 278 1.95 -3.47 -1.80
C GLY A 278 1.21 -2.65 -2.85
N ASN A 279 1.23 -1.31 -2.79
CA ASN A 279 0.48 -0.49 -3.74
C ASN A 279 0.91 -0.77 -5.20
N ARG A 280 2.22 -0.83 -5.44
CA ARG A 280 2.77 -1.15 -6.78
C ARG A 280 2.53 -2.60 -7.18
N GLU A 281 2.29 -3.50 -6.25
CA GLU A 281 1.92 -4.87 -6.60
C GLU A 281 0.47 -4.96 -7.09
N LEU A 282 -0.40 -4.06 -6.63
CA LEU A 282 -1.77 -3.96 -7.14
C LEU A 282 -1.80 -3.22 -8.48
N THR A 283 -1.00 -2.16 -8.59
CA THR A 283 -0.90 -1.33 -9.80
C THR A 283 0.58 -1.12 -10.15
N PRO A 284 1.18 -1.99 -10.99
CA PRO A 284 2.63 -1.94 -11.30
C PRO A 284 3.15 -0.60 -11.82
N THR A 285 2.29 0.17 -12.51
CA THR A 285 2.65 1.47 -13.08
C THR A 285 2.57 2.62 -12.08
N SER A 286 2.04 2.40 -10.87
CA SER A 286 2.00 3.43 -9.83
C SER A 286 3.40 3.90 -9.48
N SER A 287 3.48 5.19 -9.14
CA SER A 287 4.69 5.78 -8.56
C SER A 287 5.11 5.04 -7.30
N VAL A 288 6.42 5.00 -7.03
CA VAL A 288 6.93 4.59 -5.72
C VAL A 288 6.55 5.68 -4.73
N THR A 289 5.71 5.35 -3.76
CA THR A 289 5.15 6.30 -2.78
C THR A 289 5.31 5.72 -1.38
N ALA A 290 5.62 6.57 -0.40
CA ALA A 290 5.75 6.19 1.00
C ALA A 290 4.96 7.14 1.92
N SER A 291 4.54 6.63 3.07
CA SER A 291 4.00 7.44 4.17
C SER A 291 5.07 7.69 5.24
N PRO A 292 4.84 8.60 6.20
CA PRO A 292 5.72 8.75 7.37
C PRO A 292 5.91 7.45 8.18
N TRP A 293 4.91 6.55 8.23
CA TRP A 293 5.05 5.22 8.85
C TRP A 293 6.11 4.37 8.12
N ASP A 294 6.13 4.43 6.79
CA ASP A 294 7.04 3.63 5.96
C ASP A 294 8.51 4.10 6.07
N PHE A 295 8.78 5.32 6.57
CA PHE A 295 10.15 5.83 6.78
C PHE A 295 10.96 4.99 7.77
N TYR A 296 10.25 4.28 8.64
CA TYR A 296 10.83 3.50 9.73
C TYR A 296 10.63 2.00 9.54
N ARG A 297 10.14 1.56 8.37
CA ARG A 297 9.89 0.14 8.06
C ARG A 297 11.10 -0.50 7.39
N PHE A 298 11.66 -1.53 8.01
CA PHE A 298 12.87 -2.22 7.55
C PHE A 298 12.79 -3.74 7.65
N ARG A 299 13.82 -4.42 7.14
CA ARG A 299 14.14 -5.78 7.56
C ARG A 299 14.80 -5.73 8.96
N PRO A 300 14.68 -6.77 9.79
CA PRO A 300 15.30 -6.80 11.12
C PRO A 300 16.82 -6.61 11.08
N GLY A 301 17.37 -5.99 12.13
CA GLY A 301 18.80 -5.79 12.33
C GLY A 301 19.32 -4.40 11.92
N VAL A 302 18.43 -3.43 11.68
CA VAL A 302 18.87 -2.06 11.40
C VAL A 302 19.41 -1.42 12.69
N THR A 303 20.53 -0.73 12.54
CA THR A 303 21.15 0.08 13.60
C THR A 303 21.05 1.56 13.23
N LEU A 304 21.29 2.45 14.19
CA LEU A 304 21.34 3.88 13.91
C LEU A 304 22.41 4.22 12.85
N GLY A 305 23.53 3.47 12.82
CA GLY A 305 24.61 3.66 11.85
C GLY A 305 24.28 3.21 10.43
N SER A 306 23.39 2.23 10.25
CA SER A 306 22.95 1.74 8.93
C SER A 306 21.67 2.40 8.41
N PHE A 307 20.94 3.11 9.28
CA PHE A 307 19.60 3.65 9.03
C PHE A 307 19.47 4.45 7.72
N THR A 308 20.47 5.27 7.39
CA THR A 308 20.46 6.11 6.18
C THR A 308 20.50 5.27 4.90
N ALA A 309 21.27 4.18 4.87
CA ALA A 309 21.49 3.39 3.67
C ALA A 309 20.49 2.24 3.49
N SER A 310 19.87 1.74 4.57
CA SER A 310 18.95 0.61 4.51
C SER A 310 17.68 0.92 3.70
N SER A 311 17.27 0.04 2.80
CA SER A 311 16.03 0.24 2.04
C SER A 311 14.78 0.15 2.94
N ARG A 312 13.80 1.02 2.69
CA ARG A 312 12.46 0.92 3.27
C ARG A 312 11.62 -0.07 2.49
N LEU A 313 10.74 -0.79 3.17
CA LEU A 313 9.98 -1.87 2.54
C LEU A 313 8.64 -1.35 2.05
N LEU A 314 8.39 -1.43 0.75
CA LEU A 314 7.11 -1.11 0.11
C LEU A 314 6.53 -2.32 -0.64
N ILE A 315 7.20 -3.47 -0.62
CA ILE A 315 6.70 -4.74 -1.12
C ILE A 315 6.23 -5.60 0.06
N SER A 316 5.10 -6.28 -0.11
CA SER A 316 4.56 -7.21 0.88
C SER A 316 5.36 -8.51 0.99
N GLY A 317 5.40 -9.05 2.21
CA GLY A 317 6.02 -10.32 2.56
C GLY A 317 7.45 -10.24 3.11
N GLY A 318 7.88 -11.36 3.72
CA GLY A 318 9.06 -11.39 4.59
C GLY A 318 8.86 -10.58 5.87
N GLU A 319 9.80 -10.64 6.81
CA GLU A 319 9.69 -9.92 8.09
C GLU A 319 9.87 -8.42 7.92
N HIS A 320 8.98 -7.62 8.52
CA HIS A 320 9.04 -6.16 8.58
C HIS A 320 9.16 -5.72 10.05
N THR A 321 10.02 -4.75 10.33
CA THR A 321 10.13 -4.09 11.64
C THR A 321 10.00 -2.58 11.53
N HIS A 322 9.41 -1.95 12.54
CA HIS A 322 9.47 -0.52 12.78
C HIS A 322 10.71 -0.24 13.63
N PHE A 323 11.60 0.62 13.15
CA PHE A 323 12.76 1.08 13.91
C PHE A 323 12.86 2.60 13.83
N SER A 324 12.64 3.25 14.96
CA SER A 324 12.74 4.71 15.15
C SER A 324 13.76 5.06 16.24
N GLY A 325 14.89 4.32 16.27
CA GLY A 325 16.02 4.57 17.16
C GLY A 325 15.95 3.92 18.53
N GLY A 326 14.92 3.10 18.81
CA GLY A 326 14.76 2.30 20.03
C GLY A 326 14.79 0.80 19.72
N ASP A 327 13.89 0.03 20.34
CA ASP A 327 13.68 -1.37 20.00
C ASP A 327 13.11 -1.53 18.58
N GLU A 328 13.39 -2.67 17.94
CA GLU A 328 12.78 -3.04 16.67
C GLU A 328 11.43 -3.73 16.93
N LEU A 329 10.34 -3.12 16.50
CA LEU A 329 8.98 -3.64 16.72
C LEU A 329 8.46 -4.34 15.47
N GLN A 330 7.85 -5.51 15.59
CA GLN A 330 7.35 -6.23 14.42
C GLN A 330 6.14 -5.54 13.79
N LEU A 331 6.06 -5.56 12.46
CA LEU A 331 4.98 -4.98 11.67
C LEU A 331 4.25 -6.03 10.86
N SER A 332 2.98 -5.77 10.59
CA SER A 332 2.21 -6.52 9.58
C SER A 332 2.80 -6.37 8.18
N THR A 333 2.65 -7.40 7.34
CA THR A 333 3.46 -7.58 6.11
C THR A 333 2.65 -7.80 4.84
N SER A 334 1.31 -7.87 4.91
CA SER A 334 0.48 -7.99 3.71
C SER A 334 0.34 -6.67 2.96
N ARG A 335 -0.10 -6.79 1.71
CA ARG A 335 -0.61 -5.63 0.95
C ARG A 335 -1.88 -5.10 1.62
N LEU A 336 -2.29 -3.90 1.18
CA LEU A 336 -3.52 -3.27 1.65
C LEU A 336 -4.79 -4.09 1.37
N ASP A 337 -4.82 -4.94 0.34
CA ASP A 337 -5.96 -5.84 0.07
C ASP A 337 -6.00 -7.10 0.98
N GLY A 338 -5.14 -7.17 1.99
CA GLY A 338 -5.03 -8.34 2.88
C GLY A 338 -4.36 -9.55 2.24
N GLN A 339 -3.81 -9.41 1.03
CA GLN A 339 -3.14 -10.50 0.32
C GLN A 339 -1.61 -10.36 0.38
N GLY A 340 -0.93 -11.49 0.21
CA GLY A 340 0.51 -11.58 0.38
C GLY A 340 0.95 -11.43 1.85
N GLY A 341 2.23 -11.68 2.11
CA GLY A 341 2.78 -11.62 3.47
C GLY A 341 2.01 -12.49 4.46
N ASP A 342 1.67 -11.92 5.61
CA ASP A 342 1.00 -12.56 6.75
C ASP A 342 -0.53 -12.42 6.75
N GLY A 343 -1.10 -11.91 5.66
CA GLY A 343 -2.54 -11.65 5.55
C GLY A 343 -3.07 -10.49 6.41
N ARG A 344 -2.18 -9.73 7.07
CA ARG A 344 -2.53 -8.56 7.88
C ARG A 344 -1.99 -7.29 7.24
N GLN A 345 -2.85 -6.28 7.11
CA GLN A 345 -2.50 -5.09 6.35
C GLN A 345 -1.31 -4.35 6.97
N ALA A 346 -0.40 -3.87 6.13
CA ALA A 346 0.80 -3.17 6.55
C ALA A 346 0.66 -2.00 7.56
N PRO A 347 -0.39 -1.14 7.59
CA PRO A 347 -0.44 -0.01 8.52
C PRO A 347 -0.64 -0.38 10.00
N HIS A 348 -0.38 -1.64 10.38
CA HIS A 348 -0.55 -2.16 11.72
C HIS A 348 0.75 -2.72 12.28
N TRP A 349 0.78 -2.86 13.61
CA TRP A 349 1.73 -3.75 14.28
C TRP A 349 1.55 -5.19 13.81
N LYS A 350 2.50 -6.06 14.14
CA LYS A 350 2.32 -7.49 13.94
C LYS A 350 1.22 -7.99 14.87
N ASP A 351 0.29 -8.74 14.30
CA ASP A 351 -0.85 -9.36 14.99
C ASP A 351 -0.38 -10.16 16.22
N ASP A 352 -0.87 -9.79 17.39
CA ASP A 352 -0.56 -10.46 18.64
C ASP A 352 -1.13 -11.89 18.70
N ALA A 353 -2.20 -12.19 17.95
CA ALA A 353 -2.72 -13.54 17.82
C ALA A 353 -1.77 -14.46 17.03
N GLN A 354 -0.86 -13.89 16.24
CA GLN A 354 0.19 -14.65 15.53
C GLN A 354 1.46 -14.85 16.35
N THR A 355 1.75 -13.95 17.30
CA THR A 355 3.06 -13.89 17.97
C THR A 355 3.00 -14.08 19.48
N GLY A 356 1.83 -13.92 20.08
CA GLY A 356 1.63 -13.87 21.53
C GLY A 356 2.10 -12.57 22.19
N ILE A 357 2.64 -11.62 21.43
CA ILE A 357 3.26 -10.40 21.94
C ILE A 357 2.35 -9.23 21.64
N ASN A 358 1.83 -8.58 22.68
CA ASN A 358 1.10 -7.33 22.54
C ASN A 358 2.08 -6.18 22.28
N ILE A 359 1.97 -5.56 21.09
CA ILE A 359 2.82 -4.42 20.72
C ILE A 359 2.14 -3.10 21.02
N GLY A 360 0.83 -2.98 20.72
CA GLY A 360 0.07 -1.75 20.94
C GLY A 360 -1.32 -1.80 20.30
N ILE A 361 -2.07 -0.71 20.44
CA ILE A 361 -3.48 -0.62 20.01
C ILE A 361 -3.68 -0.73 18.50
N MET A 362 -2.62 -0.51 17.71
CA MET A 362 -2.68 -0.68 16.26
C MET A 362 -2.49 -2.14 15.83
N ASP A 363 -3.02 -3.09 16.61
CA ASP A 363 -3.13 -4.50 16.23
C ASP A 363 -4.14 -4.65 15.07
N PRO A 364 -3.84 -5.40 14.01
CA PRO A 364 -4.75 -5.57 12.87
C PRO A 364 -6.02 -6.39 13.19
N THR A 365 -6.15 -6.94 14.39
CA THR A 365 -7.31 -7.71 14.84
C THR A 365 -7.87 -7.23 16.15
N ALA A 366 -9.17 -7.43 16.33
CA ALA A 366 -9.84 -7.28 17.61
C ALA A 366 -10.51 -8.61 17.98
N VAL A 367 -10.39 -9.01 19.24
CA VAL A 367 -10.98 -10.25 19.76
C VAL A 367 -12.16 -9.91 20.67
N ASP A 368 -13.31 -10.57 20.45
CA ASP A 368 -14.49 -10.40 21.30
C ASP A 368 -14.11 -10.66 22.77
N GLY A 369 -14.51 -9.79 23.69
CA GLY A 369 -14.22 -9.92 25.12
C GLY A 369 -12.79 -9.55 25.53
N ASN A 370 -12.00 -8.98 24.63
CA ASN A 370 -10.66 -8.47 24.95
C ASN A 370 -10.66 -6.94 24.91
N ARG A 371 -9.86 -6.36 25.81
CA ARG A 371 -9.56 -4.94 25.84
C ARG A 371 -8.22 -4.67 25.17
N GLU A 372 -8.12 -3.53 24.49
CA GLU A 372 -6.87 -3.00 23.94
C GLU A 372 -6.68 -1.55 24.39
N ASP A 373 -5.45 -1.18 24.70
CA ASP A 373 -5.09 0.14 25.20
C ASP A 373 -3.89 0.71 24.43
N VAL A 374 -3.75 2.04 24.44
CA VAL A 374 -2.58 2.72 23.88
C VAL A 374 -1.34 2.35 24.67
N SER A 375 -0.35 1.78 23.99
CA SER A 375 0.93 1.34 24.54
C SER A 375 2.02 2.42 24.41
N PRO A 376 3.15 2.29 25.13
CA PRO A 376 4.32 3.13 24.88
C PRO A 376 4.83 3.05 23.43
N ASN A 377 4.64 1.93 22.76
CA ASN A 377 5.10 1.72 21.38
C ASN A 377 4.28 2.55 20.38
N ASP A 378 2.96 2.66 20.58
CA ASP A 378 2.09 3.52 19.78
C ASP A 378 2.51 4.99 19.89
N LEU A 379 2.87 5.42 21.11
CA LEU A 379 3.32 6.78 21.39
C LEU A 379 4.69 7.09 20.78
N LEU A 380 5.62 6.12 20.79
CA LEU A 380 6.90 6.25 20.10
C LEU A 380 6.71 6.39 18.59
N ALA A 381 5.80 5.63 18.01
CA ALA A 381 5.50 5.75 16.59
C ALA A 381 4.87 7.11 16.24
N LEU A 382 3.92 7.62 17.03
CA LEU A 382 3.36 8.96 16.83
C LEU A 382 4.44 10.06 16.88
N ARG A 383 5.39 9.98 17.83
CA ARG A 383 6.55 10.89 17.87
C ARG A 383 7.37 10.81 16.58
N SER A 384 7.50 9.64 15.97
CA SER A 384 8.23 9.45 14.71
C SER A 384 7.57 10.13 13.51
N PHE A 385 6.26 10.40 13.57
CA PHE A 385 5.51 11.13 12.54
C PHE A 385 5.64 12.66 12.67
N GLY A 386 6.19 13.16 13.77
CA GLY A 386 6.34 14.59 14.06
C GLY A 386 5.38 15.13 15.12
N TYR A 387 4.53 14.29 15.73
CA TYR A 387 3.68 14.74 16.83
C TYR A 387 4.48 15.06 18.10
N GLN A 388 4.19 16.21 18.69
CA GLN A 388 4.55 16.50 20.07
C GLN A 388 3.50 15.91 21.01
N LEU A 389 3.95 15.25 22.07
CA LEU A 389 3.10 14.62 23.09
C LEU A 389 3.13 15.43 24.38
N LYS A 390 2.04 15.35 25.16
CA LYS A 390 1.92 16.02 26.46
C LYS A 390 2.90 15.44 27.47
N ASN A 391 3.23 16.21 28.49
CA ASN A 391 4.03 15.71 29.61
C ASN A 391 3.19 14.77 30.49
N SER A 392 3.82 13.75 31.07
CA SER A 392 3.20 12.79 31.99
C SER A 392 2.04 11.98 31.39
N VAL A 393 2.08 11.76 30.06
CA VAL A 393 1.16 10.83 29.40
C VAL A 393 1.30 9.45 30.03
N LYS A 394 0.17 8.79 30.26
CA LYS A 394 0.13 7.40 30.70
C LYS A 394 -0.14 6.50 29.51
N ALA A 395 0.49 5.34 29.51
CA ALA A 395 0.25 4.27 28.55
C ALA A 395 0.08 2.94 29.31
N THR A 396 -0.48 1.94 28.65
CA THR A 396 -0.62 0.59 29.21
C THR A 396 0.48 -0.31 28.66
N GLU A 397 1.15 -1.05 29.54
CA GLU A 397 1.97 -2.20 29.17
C GLU A 397 1.25 -3.49 29.57
N VAL A 398 1.13 -4.43 28.64
CA VAL A 398 0.65 -5.78 28.93
C VAL A 398 1.86 -6.66 29.21
N LEU A 399 2.04 -7.04 30.46
CA LEU A 399 3.17 -7.86 30.89
C LEU A 399 2.79 -9.34 30.88
N SER A 400 3.59 -10.17 30.20
CA SER A 400 3.41 -11.63 30.16
C SER A 400 4.74 -12.38 30.41
N ALA A 401 4.61 -13.66 30.76
CA ALA A 401 5.72 -14.62 30.79
C ALA A 401 5.55 -15.74 29.74
N ASP A 402 4.37 -15.82 29.11
CA ASP A 402 4.00 -16.75 28.05
C ASP A 402 4.09 -16.12 26.66
N ASP A 403 4.15 -16.97 25.64
CA ASP A 403 4.02 -16.61 24.22
C ASP A 403 2.60 -16.81 23.67
N GLY A 404 1.59 -16.92 24.54
CA GLY A 404 0.20 -17.16 24.16
C GLY A 404 -0.12 -18.60 23.75
N SER A 405 0.85 -19.50 23.60
CA SER A 405 0.61 -20.89 23.22
C SER A 405 0.39 -21.79 24.44
N ARG A 406 -0.87 -22.19 24.67
CA ARG A 406 -1.17 -23.13 25.75
C ARG A 406 -0.72 -24.54 25.38
N THR A 407 0.17 -25.13 26.17
CA THR A 407 0.63 -26.51 25.95
C THR A 407 -0.03 -27.51 26.86
N VAL A 408 -0.14 -27.19 28.16
CA VAL A 408 -0.67 -28.11 29.17
C VAL A 408 -1.63 -27.40 30.13
N SER A 409 -2.46 -28.18 30.83
CA SER A 409 -3.46 -27.64 31.77
C SER A 409 -3.58 -28.49 33.03
N PRO A 410 -2.54 -28.52 33.88
CA PRO A 410 -2.60 -29.24 35.15
C PRO A 410 -3.68 -28.65 36.07
N VAL A 411 -4.25 -29.50 36.93
CA VAL A 411 -5.22 -29.08 37.96
C VAL A 411 -4.47 -28.81 39.25
N ALA A 412 -4.63 -27.61 39.80
CA ALA A 412 -4.03 -27.24 41.08
C ALA A 412 -5.12 -26.71 42.03
N THR A 413 -5.51 -27.53 43.00
CA THR A 413 -6.53 -27.16 43.98
C THR A 413 -5.89 -26.50 45.20
N GLY A 414 -6.32 -25.29 45.56
CA GLY A 414 -5.81 -24.60 46.75
C GLY A 414 -4.39 -24.03 46.63
N ALA A 415 -3.68 -24.30 45.53
CA ALA A 415 -2.33 -23.78 45.32
C ALA A 415 -2.36 -22.34 44.78
N LEU A 416 -1.45 -21.52 45.28
CA LEU A 416 -1.20 -20.18 44.74
C LEU A 416 -0.17 -20.29 43.62
N VAL A 417 -0.54 -19.92 42.41
CA VAL A 417 0.36 -19.87 41.25
C VAL A 417 0.62 -18.42 40.87
N VAL A 418 1.89 -18.06 40.67
CA VAL A 418 2.32 -16.67 40.43
C VAL A 418 3.26 -16.56 39.25
N ASN A 419 3.20 -15.41 38.56
CA ASN A 419 4.15 -14.96 37.55
C ASN A 419 4.98 -13.80 38.07
N ARG A 420 6.30 -13.87 37.92
CA ARG A 420 7.22 -12.74 38.04
C ARG A 420 7.22 -11.93 36.75
N LEU A 421 6.75 -10.70 36.79
CA LEU A 421 6.66 -9.76 35.66
C LEU A 421 7.48 -8.50 35.96
N THR A 422 8.05 -7.87 34.94
CA THR A 422 8.92 -6.69 35.11
C THR A 422 8.39 -5.56 34.23
N PRO A 423 7.72 -4.54 34.81
CA PRO A 423 7.38 -3.33 34.08
C PRO A 423 8.60 -2.68 33.45
N SER A 424 8.43 -2.11 32.27
CA SER A 424 9.52 -1.36 31.63
C SER A 424 9.71 0.01 32.27
N ARG A 425 8.68 0.58 32.93
CA ARG A 425 8.70 1.93 33.51
C ARG A 425 8.08 1.96 34.90
N TYR A 426 8.53 2.89 35.72
CA TYR A 426 8.01 3.09 37.08
C TYR A 426 7.72 4.58 37.37
N PRO A 427 6.76 4.89 38.26
CA PRO A 427 5.87 3.95 38.94
C PRO A 427 4.88 3.26 37.99
N ALA A 428 4.67 1.95 38.19
CA ALA A 428 3.75 1.12 37.41
C ALA A 428 2.53 0.80 38.26
N LYS A 429 1.33 1.17 37.80
CA LYS A 429 0.08 0.88 38.50
C LYS A 429 -0.60 -0.32 37.86
N VAL A 430 -0.83 -1.39 38.62
CA VAL A 430 -1.58 -2.54 38.12
C VAL A 430 -3.06 -2.16 37.98
N THR A 431 -3.62 -2.31 36.79
CA THR A 431 -5.02 -1.94 36.47
C THR A 431 -5.88 -3.13 36.10
N GLY A 432 -5.27 -4.27 35.80
CA GLY A 432 -5.99 -5.50 35.47
C GLY A 432 -5.08 -6.72 35.51
N ILE A 433 -5.71 -7.88 35.66
CA ILE A 433 -5.06 -9.19 35.47
C ILE A 433 -5.94 -10.00 34.52
N SER A 434 -5.33 -10.54 33.48
CA SER A 434 -5.97 -11.47 32.56
C SER A 434 -5.44 -12.89 32.77
N VAL A 435 -6.33 -13.87 32.94
CA VAL A 435 -5.97 -15.26 33.23
C VAL A 435 -6.58 -16.20 32.21
N ASN A 436 -5.77 -17.07 31.60
CA ASN A 436 -6.31 -18.12 30.73
C ASN A 436 -6.90 -19.25 31.60
N LEU A 437 -8.22 -19.43 31.54
CA LEU A 437 -8.96 -20.41 32.32
C LEU A 437 -9.35 -21.60 31.43
N PRO A 438 -8.66 -22.76 31.54
CA PRO A 438 -8.92 -23.92 30.71
C PRO A 438 -10.09 -24.78 31.23
N PHE A 439 -10.89 -25.30 30.31
CA PHE A 439 -11.82 -26.40 30.55
C PHE A 439 -11.06 -27.71 30.50
N VAL A 440 -10.85 -28.33 31.66
CA VAL A 440 -10.13 -29.61 31.79
C VAL A 440 -11.14 -30.76 31.83
N SER A 441 -10.90 -31.78 31.01
CA SER A 441 -11.77 -32.97 30.96
C SER A 441 -11.90 -33.62 32.34
N GLY A 442 -13.13 -33.90 32.76
CA GLY A 442 -13.42 -34.51 34.06
C GLY A 442 -13.39 -33.54 35.26
N GLN A 443 -13.19 -32.23 35.04
CA GLN A 443 -13.30 -31.20 36.08
C GLN A 443 -14.55 -30.34 35.90
N PRO A 444 -15.08 -29.71 36.98
CA PRO A 444 -16.16 -28.74 36.88
C PRO A 444 -15.78 -27.54 36.00
N SER A 445 -16.79 -26.90 35.41
CA SER A 445 -16.58 -25.62 34.72
C SER A 445 -15.98 -24.59 35.69
N PRO A 446 -14.99 -23.79 35.26
CA PRO A 446 -14.49 -22.67 36.05
C PRO A 446 -15.54 -21.55 36.19
N ALA A 447 -16.56 -21.49 35.32
CA ALA A 447 -17.59 -20.45 35.35
C ALA A 447 -18.33 -20.42 36.69
N GLY A 448 -18.46 -19.22 37.28
CA GLY A 448 -19.10 -19.01 38.58
C GLY A 448 -18.27 -19.43 39.79
N ALA A 449 -17.09 -20.03 39.60
CA ALA A 449 -16.20 -20.39 40.69
C ALA A 449 -15.51 -19.14 41.28
N PRO A 450 -15.22 -19.12 42.60
CA PRO A 450 -14.41 -18.08 43.20
C PRO A 450 -12.93 -18.24 42.82
N LEU A 451 -12.32 -17.18 42.32
CA LEU A 451 -10.90 -17.10 41.99
C LEU A 451 -10.25 -15.97 42.79
N ARG A 452 -9.30 -16.31 43.66
CA ARG A 452 -8.52 -15.32 44.41
C ARG A 452 -7.38 -14.80 43.54
N LEU A 453 -7.30 -13.49 43.38
CA LEU A 453 -6.22 -12.77 42.71
C LEU A 453 -5.35 -12.06 43.74
N VAL A 454 -4.03 -12.18 43.59
CA VAL A 454 -3.06 -11.53 44.47
C VAL A 454 -2.00 -10.77 43.67
N VAL A 455 -1.52 -9.67 44.25
CA VAL A 455 -0.36 -8.93 43.75
C VAL A 455 0.59 -8.65 44.91
N PHE A 456 1.88 -8.88 44.69
CA PHE A 456 2.97 -8.46 45.58
C PHE A 456 4.20 -8.10 44.74
N ASN A 457 5.27 -7.60 45.37
CA ASN A 457 6.48 -7.23 44.64
C ASN A 457 7.77 -7.72 45.31
N ASP A 458 8.82 -7.82 44.50
CA ASP A 458 10.20 -7.97 44.94
C ASP A 458 10.98 -6.69 44.55
N PRO A 459 11.10 -5.72 45.46
CA PRO A 459 11.74 -4.44 45.17
C PRO A 459 13.24 -4.58 44.87
N ASN A 460 13.88 -5.68 45.31
CA ASN A 460 15.31 -5.90 45.19
C ASN A 460 15.70 -6.75 43.99
N ARG A 461 14.73 -7.26 43.22
CA ARG A 461 14.95 -8.12 42.04
C ARG A 461 15.85 -9.32 42.35
N THR A 462 15.61 -9.97 43.48
CA THR A 462 16.24 -11.23 43.87
C THR A 462 15.96 -12.34 42.86
N GLY A 463 14.84 -12.22 42.13
CA GLY A 463 14.42 -13.14 41.07
C GLY A 463 13.55 -14.29 41.55
N LEU A 464 13.35 -14.43 42.87
CA LEU A 464 12.50 -15.42 43.52
C LEU A 464 11.36 -14.73 44.28
N PRO A 465 10.15 -15.32 44.34
CA PRO A 465 9.09 -14.80 45.18
C PRO A 465 9.55 -14.78 46.65
N PRO A 466 9.34 -13.68 47.40
CA PRO A 466 9.62 -13.68 48.83
C PRO A 466 8.77 -14.72 49.57
N ASN A 467 9.35 -15.40 50.56
CA ASN A 467 8.57 -16.25 51.47
C ASN A 467 7.66 -15.38 52.35
N ASN A 468 6.40 -15.76 52.48
CA ASN A 468 5.35 -14.99 53.16
C ASN A 468 5.31 -13.53 52.66
N PRO A 469 5.05 -13.31 51.36
CA PRO A 469 5.10 -11.98 50.79
C PRO A 469 4.00 -11.09 51.37
N ALA A 470 4.30 -9.81 51.54
CA ALA A 470 3.28 -8.82 51.84
C ALA A 470 2.40 -8.62 50.60
N LEU A 471 1.15 -9.09 50.68
CA LEU A 471 0.20 -8.95 49.58
C LEU A 471 -0.27 -7.49 49.50
N LEU A 472 0.09 -6.83 48.40
CA LEU A 472 -0.33 -5.46 48.07
C LEU A 472 -1.75 -5.42 47.52
N PHE A 473 -2.20 -6.53 46.95
CA PHE A 473 -3.56 -6.77 46.52
C PHE A 473 -3.95 -8.21 46.85
N ASP A 474 -5.17 -8.40 47.34
CA ASP A 474 -5.73 -9.70 47.68
C ASP A 474 -7.25 -9.61 47.65
N ARG A 475 -7.86 -10.11 46.56
CA ARG A 475 -9.33 -10.14 46.43
C ARG A 475 -9.79 -11.39 45.72
N THR A 476 -10.99 -11.84 46.06
CA THR A 476 -11.66 -12.94 45.36
C THR A 476 -12.69 -12.39 44.40
N PHE A 477 -12.61 -12.84 43.15
CA PHE A 477 -13.56 -12.53 42.08
C PHE A 477 -14.38 -13.78 41.76
N ILE A 478 -15.55 -13.58 41.18
CA ILE A 478 -16.33 -14.67 40.60
C ILE A 478 -15.96 -14.76 39.13
N VAL A 479 -15.57 -15.95 38.66
CA VAL A 479 -15.29 -16.16 37.25
C VAL A 479 -16.58 -15.91 36.45
N PRO A 480 -16.56 -15.02 35.46
CA PRO A 480 -17.73 -14.74 34.62
C PRO A 480 -18.18 -15.98 33.87
N ASN A 481 -19.40 -15.94 33.33
CA ASN A 481 -19.95 -17.08 32.59
C ASN A 481 -19.18 -17.28 31.27
N ILE A 482 -18.24 -18.23 31.26
CA ILE A 482 -17.45 -18.61 30.09
C ILE A 482 -17.87 -20.01 29.61
N THR A 483 -17.80 -20.25 28.29
CA THR A 483 -18.24 -21.51 27.66
C THR A 483 -17.11 -22.30 27.02
N SER A 484 -15.91 -21.72 26.94
CA SER A 484 -14.71 -22.32 26.37
C SER A 484 -13.46 -21.79 27.05
N SER A 485 -12.34 -22.49 26.88
CA SER A 485 -11.05 -22.09 27.44
C SER A 485 -10.55 -20.79 26.79
N ARG A 486 -10.36 -19.74 27.58
CA ARG A 486 -9.94 -18.42 27.09
C ARG A 486 -9.28 -17.57 28.18
N PHE A 487 -8.67 -16.47 27.79
CA PHE A 487 -8.34 -15.40 28.73
C PHE A 487 -9.61 -14.73 29.24
N VAL A 488 -9.63 -14.47 30.54
CA VAL A 488 -10.65 -13.71 31.25
C VAL A 488 -9.97 -12.56 31.95
N GLU A 489 -10.43 -11.35 31.66
CA GLU A 489 -9.93 -10.10 32.25
C GLU A 489 -10.63 -9.82 33.59
N PHE A 490 -9.85 -9.36 34.56
CA PHE A 490 -10.34 -8.84 35.82
C PHE A 490 -9.75 -7.43 36.01
N THR A 491 -10.56 -6.40 35.77
CA THR A 491 -10.17 -4.99 35.94
C THR A 491 -10.37 -4.54 37.39
N PHE A 492 -9.43 -3.74 37.91
CA PHE A 492 -9.51 -3.20 39.27
C PHE A 492 -8.55 -2.02 39.49
N ASP A 493 -8.82 -1.23 40.53
CA ASP A 493 -7.88 -0.21 40.99
C ASP A 493 -6.78 -0.85 41.85
N GLY A 494 -5.68 -1.26 41.22
CA GLY A 494 -4.60 -2.01 41.85
C GLY A 494 -3.49 -1.15 42.46
N PRO A 495 -2.49 -1.81 43.08
CA PRO A 495 -1.38 -1.14 43.73
C PRO A 495 -0.44 -0.47 42.73
N THR A 496 0.17 0.64 43.16
CA THR A 496 1.28 1.28 42.46
C THR A 496 2.61 0.71 42.93
N ILE A 497 3.39 0.16 42.00
CA ILE A 497 4.72 -0.39 42.22
C ILE A 497 5.76 0.64 41.81
N ASN A 498 6.70 0.95 42.68
CA ASN A 498 7.69 2.01 42.45
C ASN A 498 9.04 1.49 41.95
N ALA A 499 9.34 0.21 42.16
CA ALA A 499 10.55 -0.47 41.70
C ALA A 499 10.41 -1.99 41.81
N GLY A 500 11.29 -2.71 41.12
CA GLY A 500 11.43 -4.17 41.26
C GLY A 500 10.38 -4.99 40.53
N ASP A 501 10.47 -6.30 40.67
CA ASP A 501 9.57 -7.21 39.95
C ASP A 501 8.18 -7.27 40.60
N ILE A 502 7.15 -7.42 39.80
CA ILE A 502 5.76 -7.64 40.22
C ILE A 502 5.48 -9.13 40.17
N TYR A 503 4.79 -9.63 41.19
CA TYR A 503 4.21 -10.96 41.17
C TYR A 503 2.70 -10.84 41.10
N ILE A 504 2.10 -11.35 40.02
CA ILE A 504 0.66 -11.56 39.93
C ILE A 504 0.37 -13.03 40.17
N GLY A 505 -0.71 -13.37 40.85
CA GLY A 505 -1.05 -14.77 41.07
C GLY A 505 -2.52 -15.04 41.24
N VAL A 506 -2.85 -16.32 41.07
CA VAL A 506 -4.19 -16.85 41.20
C VAL A 506 -4.20 -18.04 42.15
N GLN A 507 -5.29 -18.18 42.90
CA GLN A 507 -5.54 -19.35 43.73
C GLN A 507 -7.01 -19.72 43.64
N SER A 508 -7.29 -20.97 43.24
CA SER A 508 -8.63 -21.53 43.43
C SER A 508 -8.78 -22.01 44.86
N THR A 509 -9.81 -21.54 45.57
CA THR A 509 -9.97 -21.75 47.01
C THR A 509 -10.80 -22.97 47.37
N THR A 510 -11.75 -23.39 46.52
CA THR A 510 -12.69 -24.47 46.83
C THR A 510 -13.02 -25.41 45.67
N THR A 511 -12.78 -25.02 44.41
CA THR A 511 -13.14 -25.80 43.22
C THR A 511 -11.88 -26.21 42.47
N PRO A 512 -11.61 -27.50 42.22
CA PRO A 512 -10.48 -27.89 41.36
C PRO A 512 -10.59 -27.20 40.00
N MET A 513 -9.60 -26.35 39.69
CA MET A 513 -9.54 -25.58 38.44
C MET A 513 -8.25 -25.90 37.72
N GLY A 514 -8.33 -26.01 36.39
CA GLY A 514 -7.15 -26.11 35.55
C GLY A 514 -6.40 -24.79 35.52
N ILE A 515 -5.08 -24.87 35.38
CA ILE A 515 -4.19 -23.73 35.17
C ILE A 515 -3.59 -23.88 33.80
N ALA A 516 -3.76 -22.89 32.93
CA ALA A 516 -3.14 -22.89 31.61
C ALA A 516 -1.63 -22.61 31.75
N VAL A 517 -0.82 -23.50 31.17
CA VAL A 517 0.64 -23.42 31.21
C VAL A 517 1.20 -23.54 29.80
N ASP A 518 2.20 -22.71 29.52
CA ASP A 518 3.06 -22.71 28.35
C ASP A 518 4.40 -23.38 28.74
N THR A 519 4.86 -24.36 27.97
CA THR A 519 6.10 -25.10 28.21
C THR A 519 7.12 -24.97 27.07
N ASN A 520 6.85 -24.14 26.08
CA ASN A 520 7.72 -23.86 24.93
C ASN A 520 8.18 -22.40 24.87
N GLY A 521 7.67 -21.54 25.76
CA GLY A 521 8.04 -20.14 25.85
C GLY A 521 9.51 -19.88 26.24
N PRO A 522 10.08 -18.73 25.83
CA PRO A 522 11.51 -18.42 25.95
C PRO A 522 11.96 -18.00 27.36
N ALA A 523 11.02 -17.72 28.28
CA ALA A 523 11.34 -17.25 29.63
C ALA A 523 11.50 -18.43 30.61
N TYR A 524 12.72 -18.67 31.08
CA TYR A 524 13.00 -19.68 32.10
C TYR A 524 12.66 -19.16 33.51
N GLN A 525 11.97 -19.99 34.31
CA GLN A 525 11.81 -19.84 35.76
C GLN A 525 11.16 -18.52 36.24
N ARG A 526 10.17 -18.00 35.49
CA ARG A 526 9.40 -16.82 35.91
C ARG A 526 8.08 -17.17 36.61
N SER A 527 7.66 -18.43 36.58
CA SER A 527 6.42 -18.86 37.23
C SER A 527 6.68 -19.83 38.38
N PHE A 528 5.90 -19.66 39.44
CA PHE A 528 6.08 -20.38 40.69
C PHE A 528 4.74 -20.85 41.25
N ILE A 529 4.78 -21.91 42.05
CA ILE A 529 3.64 -22.48 42.75
C ILE A 529 3.93 -22.59 44.24
N SER A 530 2.93 -22.30 45.06
CA SER A 530 2.96 -22.44 46.51
C SER A 530 1.79 -23.30 46.97
N GLN A 531 2.10 -24.39 47.66
CA GLN A 531 1.10 -25.27 48.29
C GLN A 531 0.65 -24.81 49.69
N ASN A 532 1.40 -23.88 50.31
CA ASN A 532 1.15 -23.36 51.66
C ASN A 532 0.79 -21.86 51.63
N ASN A 533 0.03 -21.45 50.62
CA ASN A 533 -0.55 -20.10 50.51
C ASN A 533 0.44 -18.93 50.63
N GLY A 534 1.62 -19.04 50.03
CA GLY A 534 2.68 -18.04 50.01
C GLY A 534 3.79 -18.27 51.02
N GLY A 535 3.68 -19.29 51.89
CA GLY A 535 4.72 -19.61 52.87
C GLY A 535 6.07 -19.98 52.23
N SER A 536 6.02 -20.70 51.11
CA SER A 536 7.18 -21.06 50.29
C SER A 536 6.77 -21.34 48.85
N PHE A 537 7.64 -21.00 47.90
CA PHE A 537 7.40 -21.19 46.48
C PHE A 537 8.36 -22.22 45.88
N GLN A 538 7.85 -23.00 44.93
CA GLN A 538 8.62 -23.90 44.08
C GLN A 538 8.45 -23.46 42.62
N PRO A 539 9.39 -23.78 41.71
CA PRO A 539 9.20 -23.55 40.28
C PRO A 539 7.92 -24.24 39.78
N LEU A 540 7.18 -23.61 38.87
CA LEU A 540 5.89 -24.14 38.39
C LEU A 540 6.02 -25.52 37.74
N ASN A 541 7.18 -25.85 37.18
CA ASN A 541 7.39 -27.11 36.48
C ASN A 541 7.19 -28.34 37.37
N THR A 542 7.19 -28.20 38.70
CA THR A 542 6.91 -29.29 39.65
C THR A 542 5.52 -29.91 39.51
N ILE A 543 4.57 -29.21 38.88
CA ILE A 543 3.21 -29.74 38.58
C ILE A 543 3.01 -30.04 37.09
N THR A 544 4.10 -30.09 36.31
CA THR A 544 4.13 -30.49 34.90
C THR A 544 5.00 -31.73 34.74
N ASP A 545 6.07 -31.70 33.94
CA ASP A 545 7.01 -32.81 33.74
C ASP A 545 8.25 -32.75 34.67
N GLY A 546 8.41 -31.68 35.46
CA GLY A 546 9.51 -31.48 36.40
C GLY A 546 10.85 -31.10 35.77
N SER A 547 10.95 -30.99 34.44
CA SER A 547 12.21 -30.77 33.71
C SER A 547 12.16 -29.59 32.74
N THR A 548 11.01 -29.32 32.14
CA THR A 548 10.79 -28.24 31.18
C THR A 548 10.51 -26.93 31.90
N ALA A 549 10.89 -25.80 31.32
CA ALA A 549 10.42 -24.51 31.82
C ALA A 549 8.90 -24.44 31.68
N SER A 550 8.22 -23.82 32.64
CA SER A 550 6.77 -23.72 32.64
C SER A 550 6.37 -22.31 33.01
N ASN A 551 5.59 -21.67 32.14
CA ASN A 551 5.09 -20.32 32.31
C ASN A 551 3.56 -20.38 32.50
N PHE A 552 3.09 -19.84 33.61
CA PHE A 552 1.67 -19.69 33.85
C PHE A 552 1.10 -18.64 32.89
N MET A 553 -0.02 -18.94 32.23
CA MET A 553 -0.66 -18.03 31.27
C MET A 553 -1.55 -17.00 32.00
N ALA A 554 -0.89 -16.02 32.62
CA ALA A 554 -1.54 -14.86 33.20
C ALA A 554 -0.73 -13.58 32.91
N ARG A 555 -1.47 -12.51 32.61
CA ARG A 555 -0.95 -11.23 32.15
C ARG A 555 -1.38 -10.13 33.11
N ALA A 556 -0.55 -9.10 33.23
CA ALA A 556 -0.86 -7.90 34.00
C ALA A 556 -0.93 -6.68 33.09
N ASP A 557 -2.01 -5.93 33.18
CA ASP A 557 -2.11 -4.61 32.56
C ASP A 557 -1.58 -3.59 33.55
N VAL A 558 -0.53 -2.86 33.16
CA VAL A 558 0.09 -1.85 34.01
C VAL A 558 0.08 -0.48 33.34
N SER A 559 -0.50 0.50 34.02
CA SER A 559 -0.43 1.89 33.62
C SER A 559 0.91 2.49 34.04
N VAL A 560 1.66 3.01 33.06
CA VAL A 560 3.01 3.56 33.24
C VAL A 560 3.11 4.99 32.71
N PRO A 561 3.96 5.85 33.31
CA PRO A 561 4.29 7.16 32.76
C PRO A 561 5.21 7.02 31.54
N PHE A 562 4.75 7.47 30.38
CA PHE A 562 5.49 7.36 29.12
C PHE A 562 6.81 8.16 29.09
N ASP A 563 6.85 9.33 29.73
CA ASP A 563 8.06 10.15 29.78
C ASP A 563 9.10 9.65 30.79
N ALA A 564 8.74 8.71 31.68
CA ALA A 564 9.71 8.08 32.56
C ALA A 564 10.62 7.18 31.72
N VAL A 565 11.93 7.33 31.84
CA VAL A 565 12.92 6.54 31.10
C VAL A 565 12.71 5.05 31.40
N PRO A 566 12.64 4.18 30.37
CA PRO A 566 12.41 2.77 30.63
C PRO A 566 13.66 2.14 31.24
N ILE A 567 13.46 1.19 32.15
CA ILE A 567 14.52 0.39 32.73
C ILE A 567 14.98 -0.64 31.69
N PRO A 568 16.29 -0.75 31.42
CA PRO A 568 16.79 -1.70 30.46
C PRO A 568 16.60 -3.14 30.95
N GLY A 569 16.26 -4.05 30.03
CA GLY A 569 16.31 -5.49 30.25
C GLY A 569 17.60 -6.07 29.69
N LEU A 570 18.28 -6.96 30.42
CA LEU A 570 19.53 -7.58 29.97
C LEU A 570 19.32 -9.09 29.77
N THR A 571 19.50 -9.59 28.54
CA THR A 571 19.25 -10.99 28.19
C THR A 571 20.54 -11.77 27.98
N SER A 572 21.59 -11.15 27.44
CA SER A 572 22.90 -11.80 27.35
C SER A 572 24.07 -10.81 27.43
N ALA A 573 25.22 -11.31 27.86
CA ALA A 573 26.52 -10.64 27.83
C ALA A 573 27.53 -11.60 27.21
N SER A 574 28.21 -11.19 26.14
CA SER A 574 29.05 -12.06 25.32
C SER A 574 30.42 -11.42 25.05
N PRO A 575 31.54 -12.10 25.34
CA PRO A 575 31.62 -13.46 25.88
C PRO A 575 31.23 -13.53 27.36
N ASN A 576 30.57 -14.61 27.78
CA ASN A 576 30.16 -14.83 29.18
C ASN A 576 31.23 -15.58 30.03
N LYS A 577 32.32 -16.03 29.40
CA LYS A 577 33.55 -16.46 30.07
C LYS A 577 34.77 -15.78 29.45
N ILE A 578 35.70 -15.31 30.27
CA ILE A 578 36.87 -14.54 29.84
C ILE A 578 38.13 -15.08 30.53
N LYS A 579 39.23 -15.20 29.78
CA LYS A 579 40.50 -15.66 30.34
C LYS A 579 41.11 -14.62 31.31
N PRO A 580 41.53 -15.03 32.53
CA PRO A 580 42.22 -14.12 33.45
C PRO A 580 43.57 -13.66 32.90
N GLY A 581 43.92 -12.39 33.16
CA GLY A 581 45.16 -11.77 32.71
C GLY A 581 45.26 -11.54 31.20
N GLY A 582 44.14 -11.64 30.48
CA GLY A 582 44.07 -11.40 29.04
C GLY A 582 44.20 -9.91 28.65
N ALA A 583 44.29 -9.66 27.34
CA ALA A 583 44.12 -8.33 26.80
C ALA A 583 42.67 -7.85 27.00
N GLY A 584 42.47 -6.54 27.08
CA GLY A 584 41.12 -5.97 27.08
C GLY A 584 40.32 -6.39 25.85
N LEU A 585 38.99 -6.40 25.96
CA LEU A 585 38.08 -6.89 24.95
C LEU A 585 36.79 -6.07 24.87
N THR A 586 36.02 -6.26 23.81
CA THR A 586 34.68 -5.71 23.67
C THR A 586 33.64 -6.71 24.16
N LEU A 587 32.91 -6.34 25.21
CA LEU A 587 31.74 -7.05 25.68
C LEU A 587 30.51 -6.60 24.89
N TRP A 588 29.79 -7.54 24.31
CA TRP A 588 28.53 -7.29 23.63
C TRP A 588 27.38 -7.67 24.54
N VAL A 589 26.41 -6.77 24.69
CA VAL A 589 25.24 -6.98 25.56
C VAL A 589 23.97 -6.89 24.74
N ARG A 590 23.05 -7.84 24.94
CA ARG A 590 21.73 -7.90 24.29
C ARG A 590 20.63 -7.74 25.32
N GLY A 591 19.52 -7.16 24.90
CA GLY A 591 18.45 -6.82 25.83
C GLY A 591 17.26 -6.13 25.18
N THR A 592 16.58 -5.32 25.97
CA THR A 592 15.45 -4.47 25.56
C THR A 592 15.54 -3.12 26.23
N SER A 593 14.85 -2.12 25.69
CA SER A 593 14.73 -0.78 26.27
C SER A 593 16.06 -0.05 26.48
N PHE A 594 17.13 -0.44 25.80
CA PHE A 594 18.39 0.32 25.82
C PHE A 594 18.15 1.70 25.21
N GLN A 595 18.83 2.70 25.76
CA GLN A 595 18.74 4.08 25.33
C GLN A 595 20.12 4.58 24.90
N PRO A 596 20.20 5.64 24.09
CA PRO A 596 21.49 6.25 23.73
C PRO A 596 22.36 6.68 24.92
N ASN A 597 21.75 6.94 26.08
CA ASN A 597 22.45 7.28 27.33
C ASN A 597 22.62 6.10 28.30
N SER A 598 22.29 4.86 27.89
CA SER A 598 22.57 3.66 28.68
C SER A 598 24.08 3.40 28.75
N VAL A 599 24.54 2.85 29.88
CA VAL A 599 25.95 2.53 30.14
C VAL A 599 26.06 1.12 30.71
N VAL A 600 27.03 0.34 30.23
CA VAL A 600 27.35 -0.96 30.82
C VAL A 600 28.17 -0.77 32.08
N LYS A 601 27.75 -1.40 33.18
CA LYS A 601 28.49 -1.46 34.45
C LYS A 601 29.14 -2.83 34.63
N TRP A 602 30.42 -2.82 34.98
CA TRP A 602 31.22 -3.97 35.36
C TRP A 602 31.52 -3.92 36.85
N ASN A 603 31.01 -4.88 37.63
CA ASN A 603 31.06 -4.86 39.10
C ASN A 603 30.57 -3.53 39.70
N GLY A 604 29.47 -3.00 39.15
CA GLY A 604 28.87 -1.74 39.57
C GLY A 604 29.58 -0.48 39.06
N THR A 605 30.68 -0.59 38.31
CA THR A 605 31.43 0.56 37.77
C THR A 605 31.22 0.72 36.27
N ASP A 606 30.93 1.94 35.82
CA ASP A 606 30.69 2.27 34.41
C ASP A 606 31.88 1.95 33.49
N ARG A 607 31.58 1.51 32.26
CA ARG A 607 32.58 1.26 31.20
C ARG A 607 32.25 2.05 29.93
N PRO A 608 33.26 2.44 29.12
CA PRO A 608 33.01 3.08 27.83
C PRO A 608 32.08 2.23 26.98
N THR A 609 30.94 2.79 26.61
CA THR A 609 29.82 2.07 26.01
C THR A 609 29.44 2.69 24.66
N THR A 610 29.15 1.85 23.68
CA THR A 610 28.64 2.25 22.35
C THR A 610 27.23 1.68 22.17
N TYR A 611 26.25 2.56 22.00
CA TYR A 611 24.85 2.21 21.70
C TYR A 611 24.68 1.90 20.21
N LEU A 612 23.99 0.81 19.86
CA LEU A 612 23.71 0.44 18.46
C LEU A 612 22.20 0.55 18.14
N ASN A 613 21.37 -0.07 18.97
CA ASN A 613 19.91 0.03 18.95
C ASN A 613 19.34 -0.36 20.34
N GLY A 614 18.01 -0.34 20.50
CA GLY A 614 17.33 -0.60 21.78
C GLY A 614 17.59 -1.99 22.38
N SER A 615 18.18 -2.90 21.61
CA SER A 615 18.38 -4.29 22.00
C SER A 615 19.84 -4.75 21.94
N LEU A 616 20.79 -3.90 21.54
CA LEU A 616 22.20 -4.26 21.38
C LEU A 616 23.15 -3.09 21.70
N MET A 617 24.16 -3.35 22.53
CA MET A 617 25.24 -2.40 22.84
C MET A 617 26.60 -3.11 22.95
N GLN A 618 27.68 -2.30 22.97
CA GLN A 618 29.05 -2.73 23.20
C GLN A 618 29.67 -2.00 24.38
N ALA A 619 30.57 -2.65 25.13
CA ALA A 619 31.37 -2.04 26.17
C ALA A 619 32.84 -2.46 26.13
N ALA A 620 33.74 -1.52 26.38
CA ALA A 620 35.17 -1.80 26.48
C ALA A 620 35.52 -2.32 27.88
N ILE A 621 35.99 -3.56 27.96
CA ILE A 621 36.49 -4.20 29.18
C ILE A 621 38.01 -4.18 29.14
N SER A 622 38.64 -3.56 30.13
CA SER A 622 40.10 -3.39 30.18
C SER A 622 40.83 -4.67 30.60
N SER A 623 42.14 -4.76 30.36
CA SER A 623 42.94 -5.87 30.89
C SER A 623 42.98 -5.90 32.42
N SER A 624 42.87 -4.74 33.08
CA SER A 624 42.73 -4.64 34.54
C SER A 624 41.41 -5.21 35.06
N ASP A 625 40.32 -5.10 34.30
CA ASP A 625 39.00 -5.64 34.70
C ASP A 625 38.97 -7.16 34.79
N ILE A 626 39.88 -7.82 34.08
CA ILE A 626 39.96 -9.28 33.94
C ILE A 626 41.30 -9.84 34.42
N ALA A 627 42.07 -9.08 35.22
CA ALA A 627 43.40 -9.49 35.66
C ALA A 627 43.38 -10.74 36.56
N SER A 628 42.32 -10.90 37.38
CA SER A 628 42.17 -11.98 38.35
C SER A 628 41.03 -12.92 37.98
N ALA A 629 41.23 -14.22 38.21
CA ALA A 629 40.15 -15.20 38.07
C ALA A 629 39.04 -14.94 39.10
N GLY A 630 37.78 -15.21 38.72
CA GLY A 630 36.62 -14.91 39.56
C GLY A 630 35.33 -14.76 38.75
N ASN A 631 34.36 -14.05 39.30
CA ASN A 631 33.12 -13.69 38.60
C ASN A 631 32.98 -12.17 38.59
N ALA A 632 32.45 -11.64 37.49
CA ALA A 632 32.08 -10.25 37.37
C ALA A 632 30.58 -10.12 37.13
N THR A 633 29.96 -9.14 37.78
CA THR A 633 28.55 -8.80 37.57
C THR A 633 28.43 -7.73 36.49
N VAL A 634 27.56 -7.97 35.52
CA VAL A 634 27.23 -7.04 34.44
C VAL A 634 25.80 -6.55 34.62
N THR A 635 25.62 -5.22 34.59
CA THR A 635 24.30 -4.56 34.51
C THR A 635 24.34 -3.47 33.45
N ILE A 636 23.17 -3.09 32.96
CA ILE A 636 22.98 -1.91 32.11
C ILE A 636 22.31 -0.86 32.98
N PHE A 637 22.89 0.34 33.05
CA PHE A 637 22.29 1.46 33.75
C PHE A 637 21.82 2.50 32.75
N THR A 638 20.56 2.91 32.86
CA THR A 638 20.04 4.05 32.10
C THR A 638 19.73 5.18 33.07
N ALA A 639 20.42 6.31 32.92
CA ALA A 639 20.18 7.49 33.73
C ALA A 639 18.86 8.20 33.35
N GLY A 640 18.15 8.72 34.35
CA GLY A 640 16.92 9.49 34.16
C GLY A 640 15.83 9.13 35.16
N GLN A 641 14.76 9.92 35.19
CA GLN A 641 13.61 9.63 36.05
C GLN A 641 12.92 8.33 35.58
N GLY A 642 12.78 7.35 36.48
CA GLY A 642 12.22 6.03 36.19
C GLY A 642 13.22 5.00 35.64
N GLY A 643 14.39 5.45 35.17
CA GLY A 643 15.48 4.58 34.75
C GLY A 643 16.16 3.87 35.92
N GLY A 644 17.17 3.06 35.63
CA GLY A 644 17.90 2.32 36.66
C GLY A 644 18.76 1.21 36.08
N ASP A 645 19.22 0.33 36.97
CA ASP A 645 19.95 -0.86 36.58
C ASP A 645 18.99 -1.92 36.01
N SER A 646 19.45 -2.67 35.01
CA SER A 646 18.82 -3.88 34.52
C SER A 646 18.85 -5.00 35.57
N ASN A 647 18.26 -6.15 35.25
CA ASN A 647 18.67 -7.40 35.88
C ASN A 647 20.19 -7.63 35.67
N ASN A 648 20.82 -8.39 36.56
CA ASN A 648 22.24 -8.68 36.46
C ASN A 648 22.50 -9.99 35.69
N LEU A 649 23.65 -10.03 35.02
CA LEU A 649 24.25 -11.26 34.49
C LEU A 649 25.64 -11.45 35.08
N THR A 650 26.07 -12.70 35.21
CA THR A 650 27.42 -13.03 35.66
C THR A 650 28.31 -13.42 34.46
N VAL A 651 29.49 -12.82 34.37
CA VAL A 651 30.57 -13.20 33.46
C VAL A 651 31.67 -13.85 34.27
N SER A 652 32.03 -15.10 33.95
CA SER A 652 33.08 -15.82 34.69
C SER A 652 34.46 -15.55 34.11
N ILE A 653 35.40 -15.12 34.94
CA ILE A 653 36.79 -14.92 34.57
C ILE A 653 37.55 -16.23 34.87
N THR A 654 37.64 -17.10 33.87
CA THR A 654 38.23 -18.45 33.95
C THR A 654 38.97 -18.79 32.67
N ALA A 655 39.89 -19.77 32.74
CA ALA A 655 40.64 -20.23 31.56
C ALA A 655 39.78 -20.99 30.52
N ASP A 656 38.56 -21.38 30.89
CA ASP A 656 37.65 -22.12 30.02
C ASP A 656 36.91 -21.21 29.03
N ASN A 657 36.89 -21.62 27.76
CA ASN A 657 36.02 -21.04 26.76
C ASN A 657 34.55 -21.36 27.08
N PRO A 658 33.62 -20.43 26.85
CA PRO A 658 32.21 -20.73 26.92
C PRO A 658 31.75 -21.56 25.71
N ALA A 659 30.76 -22.43 25.93
CA ALA A 659 30.10 -23.09 24.81
C ALA A 659 29.40 -22.01 23.95
N PRO A 660 29.58 -22.03 22.62
CA PRO A 660 28.93 -21.08 21.74
C PRO A 660 27.42 -21.37 21.71
N SER A 661 26.59 -20.36 21.45
CA SER A 661 25.17 -20.56 21.12
C SER A 661 24.80 -19.72 19.90
N ILE A 662 24.00 -20.29 18.99
CA ILE A 662 23.47 -19.58 17.84
C ILE A 662 22.09 -19.04 18.20
N VAL A 663 21.89 -17.74 18.01
CA VAL A 663 20.60 -17.07 18.17
C VAL A 663 19.86 -17.07 16.84
N LYS A 664 20.53 -16.67 15.75
CA LYS A 664 19.97 -16.71 14.39
C LYS A 664 21.09 -16.74 13.35
N ILE A 665 20.74 -17.15 12.14
CA ILE A 665 21.57 -16.99 10.95
C ILE A 665 20.87 -16.07 9.96
N ASP A 666 21.64 -15.28 9.23
CA ASP A 666 21.10 -14.41 8.18
C ASP A 666 22.05 -14.36 6.97
N PRO A 667 21.60 -14.73 5.77
CA PRO A 667 20.29 -15.34 5.49
C PRO A 667 20.19 -16.76 6.06
N SER A 668 18.98 -17.24 6.31
CA SER A 668 18.68 -18.66 6.63
C SER A 668 18.37 -19.51 5.41
N VAL A 669 18.41 -18.92 4.22
CA VAL A 669 18.09 -19.55 2.94
C VAL A 669 19.06 -19.08 1.86
N GLY A 670 19.42 -19.98 0.94
CA GLY A 670 20.30 -19.71 -0.19
C GLY A 670 19.79 -20.39 -1.45
N ALA A 671 19.99 -19.74 -2.60
CA ALA A 671 19.64 -20.34 -3.89
C ALA A 671 20.69 -21.38 -4.33
N GLN A 672 20.24 -22.46 -4.97
CA GLN A 672 21.10 -23.51 -5.51
C GLN A 672 22.08 -22.94 -6.55
N GLY A 673 23.34 -23.37 -6.48
CA GLY A 673 24.38 -23.08 -7.46
C GLY A 673 24.97 -21.67 -7.41
N ILE A 674 24.49 -20.80 -6.52
CA ILE A 674 25.12 -19.47 -6.33
C ILE A 674 26.47 -19.64 -5.62
N SER A 675 27.44 -18.80 -5.96
CA SER A 675 28.75 -18.75 -5.29
C SER A 675 28.91 -17.46 -4.50
N GLY A 676 29.56 -17.53 -3.35
CA GLY A 676 29.92 -16.32 -2.59
C GLY A 676 28.82 -15.83 -1.65
N ALA A 677 27.82 -16.66 -1.36
CA ALA A 677 26.77 -16.31 -0.40
C ALA A 677 27.37 -16.19 1.00
N THR A 678 27.35 -14.99 1.57
CA THR A 678 27.83 -14.76 2.94
C THR A 678 26.70 -15.03 3.91
N VAL A 679 26.95 -15.91 4.89
CA VAL A 679 26.03 -16.18 6.00
C VAL A 679 26.63 -15.58 7.26
N ASN A 680 25.90 -14.64 7.85
CA ASN A 680 26.20 -14.13 9.17
C ASN A 680 25.57 -15.06 10.21
N VAL A 681 26.39 -15.55 11.12
CA VAL A 681 25.94 -16.37 12.25
C VAL A 681 25.94 -15.49 13.47
N PHE A 682 24.76 -15.19 14.00
CA PHE A 682 24.59 -14.39 15.20
C PHE A 682 24.36 -15.28 16.40
N GLY A 683 24.99 -14.93 17.52
CA GLY A 683 24.91 -15.77 18.70
C GLY A 683 25.55 -15.14 19.91
N ASN A 684 25.99 -16.00 20.81
CA ASN A 684 26.76 -15.64 21.98
C ASN A 684 28.00 -16.53 22.05
N ASN A 685 29.01 -16.05 22.78
CA ASN A 685 30.17 -16.83 23.18
C ASN A 685 31.04 -17.34 22.03
N PHE A 686 31.04 -16.64 20.90
CA PHE A 686 32.00 -16.92 19.84
C PHE A 686 33.39 -16.43 20.27
N ALA A 687 34.41 -17.18 19.90
CA ALA A 687 35.81 -16.85 20.11
C ALA A 687 36.51 -16.76 18.75
N ASN A 688 37.68 -16.15 18.70
CA ASN A 688 38.47 -16.09 17.46
C ASN A 688 38.86 -17.50 16.93
N SER A 689 38.86 -18.51 17.80
CA SER A 689 39.06 -19.91 17.46
C SER A 689 37.77 -20.67 17.10
N SER A 690 36.61 -20.02 17.14
CA SER A 690 35.34 -20.64 16.77
C SER A 690 35.28 -20.91 15.28
N VAL A 691 34.78 -22.09 14.92
CA VAL A 691 34.61 -22.53 13.53
C VAL A 691 33.14 -22.87 13.31
N VAL A 692 32.53 -22.29 12.28
CA VAL A 692 31.21 -22.70 11.80
C VAL A 692 31.37 -24.01 11.04
N ARG A 693 30.53 -24.99 11.35
CA ARG A 693 30.45 -26.28 10.65
C ARG A 693 29.18 -26.38 9.84
N TRP A 694 29.33 -26.77 8.58
CA TRP A 694 28.25 -27.05 7.63
C TRP A 694 28.11 -28.55 7.47
N ASN A 695 26.99 -29.12 7.90
CA ASN A 695 26.77 -30.59 7.94
C ASN A 695 27.92 -31.35 8.61
N GLY A 696 28.48 -30.77 9.68
CA GLY A 696 29.61 -31.34 10.42
C GLY A 696 30.99 -31.04 9.84
N SER A 697 31.12 -30.49 8.63
CA SER A 697 32.39 -30.07 8.04
C SER A 697 32.74 -28.63 8.40
N ASP A 698 33.97 -28.39 8.87
CA ASP A 698 34.49 -27.05 9.17
C ASP A 698 34.48 -26.15 7.91
N LYS A 699 34.07 -24.89 8.09
CA LYS A 699 34.13 -23.84 7.07
C LYS A 699 35.14 -22.76 7.47
N PRO A 700 35.87 -22.17 6.49
CA PRO A 700 36.64 -20.95 6.75
C PRO A 700 35.73 -19.91 7.40
N THR A 701 36.04 -19.59 8.64
CA THR A 701 35.18 -18.77 9.50
C THR A 701 35.89 -17.47 9.79
N ASN A 702 35.22 -16.36 9.47
CA ASN A 702 35.68 -15.05 9.84
C ASN A 702 35.05 -14.67 11.19
N PHE A 703 35.90 -14.48 12.19
CA PHE A 703 35.47 -13.97 13.49
C PHE A 703 35.26 -12.46 13.39
N ILE A 704 34.01 -12.01 13.52
CA ILE A 704 33.69 -10.58 13.55
C ILE A 704 33.66 -10.09 15.00
N SER A 705 32.97 -10.84 15.87
CA SER A 705 32.88 -10.56 17.30
C SER A 705 32.41 -11.77 18.09
N SER A 706 32.36 -11.65 19.41
CA SER A 706 31.81 -12.68 20.30
C SER A 706 30.32 -12.98 20.08
N VAL A 707 29.62 -12.18 19.28
CA VAL A 707 28.21 -12.36 18.93
C VAL A 707 27.95 -12.51 17.43
N GLN A 708 29.01 -12.46 16.61
CA GLN A 708 28.89 -12.61 15.17
C GLN A 708 30.10 -13.31 14.56
N LEU A 709 29.83 -14.35 13.78
CA LEU A 709 30.75 -14.95 12.82
C LEU A 709 30.22 -14.70 11.41
N SER A 710 31.08 -14.80 10.41
CA SER A 710 30.62 -14.97 9.04
C SER A 710 31.36 -16.11 8.34
N ILE A 711 30.62 -16.78 7.45
CA ILE A 711 31.18 -17.73 6.49
C ILE A 711 30.74 -17.34 5.09
N THR A 712 31.51 -17.76 4.10
CA THR A 712 31.12 -17.69 2.69
C THR A 712 30.86 -19.10 2.18
N LEU A 713 29.65 -19.32 1.66
CA LEU A 713 29.26 -20.57 1.04
C LEU A 713 29.58 -20.54 -0.46
N GLY A 714 30.23 -21.61 -0.93
CA GLY A 714 30.56 -21.79 -2.34
C GLY A 714 29.45 -22.49 -3.12
N ALA A 715 29.57 -22.51 -4.45
CA ALA A 715 28.62 -23.22 -5.31
C ALA A 715 28.49 -24.71 -5.00
N SER A 716 29.58 -25.35 -4.51
CA SER A 716 29.55 -26.74 -4.05
C SER A 716 28.71 -26.95 -2.79
N ASP A 717 28.69 -25.96 -1.89
CA ASP A 717 27.92 -26.02 -0.64
C ASP A 717 26.43 -25.88 -0.91
N LEU A 718 26.11 -25.14 -1.97
CA LEU A 718 24.76 -24.87 -2.46
C LEU A 718 24.42 -25.71 -3.69
N ALA A 719 25.11 -26.83 -3.93
CA ALA A 719 24.96 -27.60 -5.17
C ALA A 719 23.63 -28.37 -5.26
N ALA A 720 23.05 -28.76 -4.13
CA ALA A 720 21.84 -29.57 -4.07
C ALA A 720 20.74 -28.89 -3.23
N PHE A 721 19.50 -29.00 -3.68
CA PHE A 721 18.32 -28.64 -2.90
C PHE A 721 18.26 -29.52 -1.63
N ALA A 722 18.42 -28.91 -0.46
CA ALA A 722 18.51 -29.63 0.81
C ALA A 722 18.37 -28.68 2.02
N GLU A 723 17.98 -29.24 3.16
CA GLU A 723 18.18 -28.62 4.47
C GLU A 723 19.55 -28.97 5.02
N ASN A 724 20.32 -27.96 5.39
CA ASN A 724 21.70 -28.11 5.87
C ASN A 724 21.81 -27.61 7.30
N LYS A 725 22.61 -28.34 8.09
CA LYS A 725 22.80 -28.08 9.51
C LYS A 725 23.98 -27.15 9.72
N ILE A 726 23.76 -26.06 10.45
CA ILE A 726 24.81 -25.16 10.90
C ILE A 726 24.96 -25.28 12.42
N ILE A 727 26.20 -25.53 12.85
CA ILE A 727 26.62 -25.43 14.26
C ILE A 727 27.91 -24.59 14.34
N VAL A 728 28.18 -23.99 15.49
CA VAL A 728 29.46 -23.39 15.82
C VAL A 728 30.21 -24.29 16.79
N PHE A 729 31.47 -24.58 16.50
CA PHE A 729 32.36 -25.31 17.40
C PHE A 729 33.44 -24.38 17.94
N THR A 730 33.64 -24.36 19.25
CA THR A 730 34.73 -23.66 19.92
C THR A 730 35.67 -24.68 20.58
N PRO A 731 36.97 -24.74 20.24
CA PRO A 731 37.93 -25.63 20.88
C PRO A 731 38.06 -25.42 22.39
N GLY A 732 38.45 -26.47 23.12
CA GLY A 732 38.67 -26.43 24.57
C GLY A 732 39.95 -25.69 24.99
N PRO A 733 40.21 -25.54 26.31
CA PRO A 733 39.43 -26.07 27.45
C PRO A 733 38.07 -25.38 27.63
N GLY A 734 37.07 -26.08 28.19
CA GLY A 734 35.66 -25.67 28.13
C GLY A 734 35.08 -25.92 26.74
N GLY A 735 34.73 -24.85 26.01
CA GLY A 735 34.33 -24.88 24.61
C GLY A 735 33.11 -25.78 24.32
N GLY A 736 33.06 -26.36 23.12
CA GLY A 736 32.01 -27.29 22.70
C GLY A 736 31.26 -26.85 21.44
N THR A 737 30.14 -27.51 21.16
CA THR A 737 29.23 -27.21 20.04
C THR A 737 28.04 -26.38 20.49
N SER A 738 27.56 -25.50 19.62
CA SER A 738 26.30 -24.78 19.82
C SER A 738 25.07 -25.67 19.61
N ASN A 739 23.90 -25.08 19.86
CA ASN A 739 22.64 -25.54 19.24
C ASN A 739 22.75 -25.54 17.71
N GLU A 740 21.91 -26.34 17.07
CA GLU A 740 21.81 -26.47 15.62
C GLU A 740 20.79 -25.50 15.05
N VAL A 741 21.11 -24.87 13.91
CA VAL A 741 20.17 -24.06 13.12
C VAL A 741 20.20 -24.53 11.67
N THR A 742 19.02 -24.58 11.04
CA THR A 742 18.86 -25.02 9.66
C THR A 742 19.09 -23.88 8.68
N PHE A 743 19.85 -24.16 7.62
CA PHE A 743 19.94 -23.35 6.42
C PHE A 743 19.34 -24.11 5.23
N SER A 744 18.35 -23.52 4.56
CA SER A 744 17.68 -24.16 3.44
C SER A 744 18.32 -23.76 2.10
N VAL A 745 18.72 -24.75 1.30
CA VAL A 745 19.15 -24.54 -0.09
C VAL A 745 17.96 -24.80 -1.00
N ILE A 746 17.53 -23.77 -1.73
CA ILE A 746 16.32 -23.80 -2.56
C ILE A 746 16.64 -23.75 -4.05
N GLN A 747 15.81 -24.38 -4.87
CA GLN A 747 15.84 -24.13 -6.32
C GLN A 747 15.04 -22.87 -6.62
N CYS A 748 15.58 -21.98 -7.46
CA CYS A 748 14.86 -20.78 -7.83
C CYS A 748 13.72 -21.04 -8.81
N SER A 749 12.54 -20.58 -8.41
CA SER A 749 11.35 -20.49 -9.23
C SER A 749 10.94 -19.03 -9.37
N TYR A 750 10.64 -18.62 -10.60
CA TYR A 750 10.15 -17.28 -10.90
C TYR A 750 8.71 -17.40 -11.36
N PHE A 751 7.86 -16.49 -10.88
CA PHE A 751 6.47 -16.41 -11.31
C PHE A 751 6.15 -14.97 -11.70
N LEU A 752 5.62 -14.79 -12.91
CA LEU A 752 5.20 -13.49 -13.41
C LEU A 752 3.69 -13.39 -13.28
N SER A 753 3.18 -12.26 -12.79
CA SER A 753 1.73 -12.03 -12.68
C SER A 753 0.99 -12.07 -14.03
N VAL A 754 1.72 -11.85 -15.14
CA VAL A 754 1.23 -11.94 -16.51
C VAL A 754 2.29 -12.59 -17.40
N THR A 755 1.85 -13.36 -18.39
CA THR A 755 2.74 -14.04 -19.36
C THR A 755 2.60 -13.51 -20.79
N SER A 756 1.57 -12.70 -21.05
CA SER A 756 1.41 -11.98 -22.31
C SER A 756 0.86 -10.58 -22.10
N GLN A 757 1.24 -9.64 -22.98
CA GLN A 757 0.70 -8.28 -22.98
C GLN A 757 0.68 -7.69 -24.39
N SER A 758 -0.38 -6.94 -24.69
CA SER A 758 -0.59 -6.32 -26.00
C SER A 758 -0.58 -4.80 -25.91
N PHE A 759 0.05 -4.14 -26.87
CA PHE A 759 0.12 -2.68 -26.99
C PHE A 759 -0.43 -2.21 -28.33
N SER A 760 -0.96 -0.99 -28.34
CA SER A 760 -1.22 -0.27 -29.59
C SER A 760 0.10 0.10 -30.29
N SER A 761 0.00 0.53 -31.54
CA SER A 761 1.12 1.07 -32.31
C SER A 761 1.80 2.26 -31.63
N ASN A 762 1.14 2.97 -30.70
CA ASN A 762 1.78 4.04 -29.94
C ASN A 762 2.74 3.53 -28.84
N GLY A 763 2.60 2.25 -28.43
CA GLY A 763 3.37 1.70 -27.30
C GLY A 763 2.87 2.26 -25.96
N GLY A 764 3.77 2.32 -24.98
CA GLY A 764 3.44 2.80 -23.62
C GLY A 764 4.35 2.19 -22.55
N THR A 765 4.04 2.48 -21.29
CA THR A 765 4.72 1.88 -20.14
C THR A 765 3.80 0.86 -19.49
N SER A 766 4.36 -0.24 -19.00
CA SER A 766 3.64 -1.18 -18.15
C SER A 766 4.56 -1.86 -17.14
N GLY A 767 4.04 -2.84 -16.41
CA GLY A 767 4.81 -3.64 -15.47
C GLY A 767 4.08 -4.90 -15.04
N PHE A 768 4.80 -5.77 -14.33
CA PHE A 768 4.30 -7.02 -13.80
C PHE A 768 4.96 -7.32 -12.46
N ASN A 769 4.28 -8.12 -11.63
CA ASN A 769 4.86 -8.62 -10.39
C ASN A 769 5.71 -9.85 -10.69
N LEU A 770 6.93 -9.83 -10.21
CA LEU A 770 7.82 -10.98 -10.14
C LEU A 770 7.76 -11.52 -8.70
N THR A 771 7.33 -12.76 -8.54
CA THR A 771 7.44 -13.48 -7.27
C THR A 771 8.59 -14.48 -7.35
N ALA A 772 9.51 -14.36 -6.40
CA ALA A 772 10.60 -15.30 -6.16
C ALA A 772 10.97 -15.27 -4.67
N ASN A 773 11.61 -16.33 -4.17
CA ASN A 773 12.17 -16.33 -2.82
C ASN A 773 13.26 -15.24 -2.68
N SER A 774 13.37 -14.60 -1.51
CA SER A 774 14.33 -13.50 -1.26
C SER A 774 15.79 -13.84 -1.62
N ALA A 775 16.20 -15.10 -1.48
CA ALA A 775 17.54 -15.57 -1.84
C ALA A 775 17.74 -15.78 -3.35
N CYS A 776 16.68 -15.75 -4.16
CA CYS A 776 16.77 -16.00 -5.59
C CYS A 776 17.13 -14.73 -6.36
N PRO A 777 18.36 -14.66 -6.92
CA PRO A 777 18.71 -13.57 -7.82
C PRO A 777 17.95 -13.74 -9.15
N TRP A 778 17.72 -12.65 -9.85
CA TRP A 778 17.13 -12.66 -11.17
C TRP A 778 17.70 -11.53 -12.03
N ASN A 779 17.67 -11.75 -13.34
CA ASN A 779 17.98 -10.78 -14.37
C ASN A 779 16.86 -10.83 -15.41
N ALA A 780 16.29 -9.67 -15.72
CA ALA A 780 15.30 -9.47 -16.74
C ALA A 780 16.00 -9.04 -18.04
N VAL A 781 15.83 -9.84 -19.08
CA VAL A 781 16.45 -9.61 -20.38
C VAL A 781 15.36 -9.43 -21.41
N SER A 782 15.42 -8.32 -22.16
CA SER A 782 14.63 -8.18 -23.38
C SER A 782 15.41 -8.65 -24.60
N ASP A 783 14.75 -9.35 -25.51
CA ASP A 783 15.30 -9.72 -26.81
C ASP A 783 15.20 -8.61 -27.87
N SER A 784 14.59 -7.47 -27.52
CA SER A 784 14.15 -6.44 -28.46
C SER A 784 14.54 -5.04 -27.99
N GLN A 785 15.18 -4.25 -28.86
CA GLN A 785 15.62 -2.88 -28.53
C GLN A 785 14.47 -1.88 -28.30
N TRP A 786 13.26 -2.19 -28.79
CA TRP A 786 12.07 -1.34 -28.62
C TRP A 786 11.32 -1.61 -27.30
N ILE A 787 11.81 -2.56 -26.50
CA ILE A 787 11.34 -2.85 -25.14
C ILE A 787 12.49 -2.53 -24.19
N THR A 788 12.28 -1.59 -23.27
CA THR A 788 13.30 -1.19 -22.29
C THR A 788 12.78 -1.45 -20.89
N ILE A 789 13.51 -2.22 -20.10
CA ILE A 789 13.22 -2.40 -18.66
C ILE A 789 13.62 -1.10 -17.95
N THR A 790 12.67 -0.49 -17.26
CA THR A 790 12.84 0.82 -16.62
C THR A 790 13.00 0.74 -15.11
N ASN A 791 12.51 -0.34 -14.48
CA ASN A 791 12.65 -0.58 -13.05
C ASN A 791 12.76 -2.10 -12.78
N PRO A 792 13.78 -2.58 -12.03
CA PRO A 792 14.87 -1.79 -11.45
C PRO A 792 15.83 -1.29 -12.52
N PHE A 793 16.56 -0.22 -12.22
CA PHE A 793 17.68 0.19 -13.06
C PHE A 793 18.75 -0.91 -13.06
N GLY A 794 19.21 -1.33 -14.25
CA GLY A 794 20.11 -2.49 -14.42
C GLY A 794 19.39 -3.83 -14.60
N ALA A 795 18.06 -3.86 -14.51
CA ALA A 795 17.23 -5.03 -14.83
C ALA A 795 17.53 -6.30 -14.01
N SER A 796 18.15 -6.17 -12.84
CA SER A 796 18.47 -7.29 -11.96
C SER A 796 18.08 -7.00 -10.51
N GLY A 797 17.83 -8.05 -9.74
CA GLY A 797 17.53 -7.97 -8.33
C GLY A 797 17.47 -9.34 -7.68
N SER A 798 16.87 -9.43 -6.50
CA SER A 798 16.58 -10.70 -5.83
C SER A 798 15.20 -10.69 -5.22
N GLY A 799 14.62 -11.87 -5.03
CA GLY A 799 13.31 -12.02 -4.42
C GLY A 799 12.18 -11.38 -5.23
N LYS A 800 11.13 -11.04 -4.49
CA LYS A 800 9.93 -10.43 -5.04
C LYS A 800 10.18 -9.00 -5.49
N TYR A 801 9.64 -8.61 -6.64
CA TYR A 801 9.83 -7.27 -7.21
C TYR A 801 8.70 -6.87 -8.16
N VAL A 802 8.51 -5.57 -8.37
CA VAL A 802 7.61 -5.03 -9.40
C VAL A 802 8.45 -4.50 -10.57
N VAL A 803 8.47 -5.26 -11.66
CA VAL A 803 9.28 -4.93 -12.85
C VAL A 803 8.48 -4.03 -13.78
N ASN A 804 9.06 -2.91 -14.19
CA ASN A 804 8.48 -2.04 -15.20
C ASN A 804 9.29 -2.01 -16.47
N TYR A 805 8.59 -1.77 -17.57
CA TYR A 805 9.19 -1.67 -18.87
C TYR A 805 8.41 -0.68 -19.74
N ARG A 806 9.09 -0.14 -20.75
CA ARG A 806 8.55 0.75 -21.77
C ARG A 806 8.63 0.10 -23.14
N VAL A 807 7.54 0.20 -23.88
CA VAL A 807 7.40 -0.21 -25.28
C VAL A 807 7.39 1.07 -26.12
N LEU A 808 8.38 1.22 -27.01
CA LEU A 808 8.42 2.33 -27.97
C LEU A 808 7.32 2.20 -29.01
N SER A 809 6.95 3.30 -29.67
CA SER A 809 5.96 3.25 -30.75
C SER A 809 6.44 2.39 -31.93
N ASN A 810 5.48 1.73 -32.59
CA ASN A 810 5.65 0.99 -33.83
C ASN A 810 5.11 1.83 -34.99
N SER A 811 6.01 2.41 -35.78
CA SER A 811 5.65 3.16 -36.99
C SER A 811 5.47 2.28 -38.23
N GLN A 812 5.74 0.98 -38.11
CA GLN A 812 5.65 0.03 -39.22
C GLN A 812 4.23 -0.53 -39.33
N ALA A 813 3.80 -0.87 -40.55
CA ALA A 813 2.46 -1.40 -40.81
C ALA A 813 2.22 -2.80 -40.22
N GLY A 814 3.29 -3.57 -40.03
CA GLY A 814 3.24 -4.93 -39.49
C GLY A 814 3.24 -4.95 -37.96
N LEU A 815 2.54 -5.94 -37.41
CA LEU A 815 2.63 -6.31 -36.01
C LEU A 815 4.05 -6.80 -35.68
N ARG A 816 4.55 -6.45 -34.49
CA ARG A 816 5.83 -6.96 -33.99
C ARG A 816 5.67 -7.61 -32.63
N THR A 817 6.53 -8.59 -32.35
CA THR A 817 6.57 -9.31 -31.07
C THR A 817 7.97 -9.27 -30.48
N GLY A 818 8.04 -9.32 -29.16
CA GLY A 818 9.29 -9.38 -28.39
C GLY A 818 9.02 -10.00 -27.03
N ARG A 819 10.08 -10.31 -26.28
CA ARG A 819 9.99 -11.04 -25.02
C ARG A 819 10.84 -10.40 -23.95
N ILE A 820 10.33 -10.41 -22.71
CA ILE A 820 11.13 -10.22 -21.51
C ILE A 820 11.26 -11.58 -20.83
N THR A 821 12.48 -12.03 -20.55
CA THR A 821 12.78 -13.32 -19.92
C THR A 821 13.42 -13.12 -18.55
N ILE A 822 12.94 -13.89 -17.56
CA ILE A 822 13.48 -13.93 -16.20
C ILE A 822 13.59 -15.40 -15.78
N GLY A 823 14.81 -15.91 -15.66
CA GLY A 823 15.05 -17.32 -15.38
C GLY A 823 14.33 -18.22 -16.39
N ASN A 824 13.46 -19.10 -15.91
CA ASN A 824 12.63 -19.98 -16.74
C ASN A 824 11.25 -19.39 -17.12
N SER A 825 10.94 -18.16 -16.71
CA SER A 825 9.68 -17.48 -17.03
C SER A 825 9.83 -16.40 -18.08
N SER A 826 8.73 -16.04 -18.73
CA SER A 826 8.72 -14.97 -19.69
C SER A 826 7.40 -14.27 -19.88
N LEU A 827 7.50 -12.98 -20.23
CA LEU A 827 6.41 -12.16 -20.72
C LEU A 827 6.56 -11.96 -22.24
N ASN A 828 5.57 -12.43 -23.00
CA ASN A 828 5.48 -12.19 -24.43
C ASN A 828 4.76 -10.86 -24.69
N ILE A 829 5.39 -9.96 -25.43
CA ILE A 829 4.84 -8.64 -25.75
C ILE A 829 4.50 -8.61 -27.24
N SER A 830 3.24 -8.31 -27.54
CA SER A 830 2.77 -8.06 -28.90
C SER A 830 2.43 -6.59 -29.07
N GLN A 831 2.88 -5.98 -30.15
CA GLN A 831 2.57 -4.60 -30.46
C GLN A 831 2.00 -4.48 -31.86
N ALA A 832 0.81 -3.88 -31.93
CA ALA A 832 0.10 -3.65 -33.18
C ALA A 832 0.94 -2.85 -34.19
N GLY A 833 0.74 -3.14 -35.47
CA GLY A 833 1.20 -2.31 -36.58
C GLY A 833 0.44 -0.99 -36.65
N LEU A 834 1.04 0.01 -37.30
CA LEU A 834 0.37 1.27 -37.62
C LEU A 834 -0.62 1.07 -38.76
N VAL A 835 -1.87 1.49 -38.55
CA VAL A 835 -2.88 1.58 -39.62
C VAL A 835 -3.18 3.04 -39.95
N THR A 836 -3.32 3.34 -41.24
CA THR A 836 -3.76 4.66 -41.71
C THR A 836 -5.20 4.57 -42.15
N THR A 837 -6.09 5.35 -41.54
CA THR A 837 -7.53 5.35 -41.86
C THR A 837 -7.92 6.67 -42.50
N VAL A 838 -8.61 6.60 -43.64
CA VAL A 838 -9.04 7.75 -44.45
C VAL A 838 -10.47 7.56 -44.96
N SER A 839 -11.09 8.61 -45.48
CA SER A 839 -12.35 8.49 -46.21
C SER A 839 -12.19 7.60 -47.44
N SER A 840 -13.11 6.67 -47.66
CA SER A 840 -13.06 5.74 -48.81
C SER A 840 -13.32 6.42 -50.15
N ALA A 841 -13.89 7.64 -50.12
CA ALA A 841 -14.25 8.38 -51.31
C ALA A 841 -13.07 9.19 -51.88
N ASN A 842 -12.17 9.70 -51.03
CA ASN A 842 -11.11 10.62 -51.44
C ASN A 842 -9.72 10.36 -50.84
N TYR A 843 -9.61 9.36 -49.97
CA TYR A 843 -8.38 8.98 -49.28
C TYR A 843 -7.75 10.10 -48.43
N SER A 844 -8.56 11.00 -47.88
CA SER A 844 -8.11 12.05 -46.95
C SER A 844 -8.78 11.95 -45.57
N LEU A 845 -8.19 12.65 -44.61
CA LEU A 845 -8.80 12.99 -43.32
C LEU A 845 -9.43 14.39 -43.40
N PRO A 846 -10.37 14.73 -42.50
CA PRO A 846 -11.00 13.88 -41.49
C PRO A 846 -12.08 12.96 -42.08
N VAL A 847 -12.67 12.10 -41.25
CA VAL A 847 -13.93 11.37 -41.56
C VAL A 847 -15.06 11.89 -40.66
N SER A 848 -16.29 11.43 -40.88
CA SER A 848 -17.42 11.75 -40.00
C SER A 848 -18.16 10.49 -39.52
N PRO A 849 -19.00 10.58 -38.48
CA PRO A 849 -19.90 9.48 -38.11
C PRO A 849 -20.74 9.03 -39.31
N GLU A 850 -20.97 7.73 -39.39
CA GLU A 850 -21.70 7.06 -40.47
C GLU A 850 -21.07 7.15 -41.87
N SER A 851 -19.91 7.80 -42.04
CA SER A 851 -19.19 7.83 -43.31
C SER A 851 -18.46 6.51 -43.60
N ILE A 852 -18.11 6.27 -44.87
CA ILE A 852 -17.36 5.07 -45.28
C ILE A 852 -15.86 5.37 -45.21
N ALA A 853 -15.13 4.59 -44.40
CA ALA A 853 -13.69 4.74 -44.19
C ALA A 853 -12.92 3.48 -44.65
N THR A 854 -11.70 3.71 -45.12
CA THR A 854 -10.74 2.66 -45.49
C THR A 854 -9.53 2.75 -44.56
N ALA A 855 -9.15 1.63 -43.97
CA ALA A 855 -7.93 1.46 -43.21
C ALA A 855 -6.90 0.65 -44.03
N PHE A 856 -5.70 1.22 -44.21
CA PHE A 856 -4.56 0.59 -44.89
C PHE A 856 -3.47 0.20 -43.90
N GLY A 857 -2.94 -1.01 -44.03
CA GLY A 857 -1.94 -1.58 -43.13
C GLY A 857 -1.40 -2.92 -43.65
N ALA A 858 -0.87 -3.75 -42.75
CA ALA A 858 -0.46 -5.13 -43.04
C ALA A 858 -1.13 -6.10 -42.06
N ASP A 859 -1.29 -7.34 -42.48
CA ASP A 859 -1.88 -8.45 -41.71
C ASP A 859 -3.27 -8.13 -41.12
N LEU A 860 -4.06 -7.31 -41.82
CA LEU A 860 -5.35 -6.84 -41.34
C LEU A 860 -6.47 -7.89 -41.40
N ALA A 861 -6.28 -8.97 -42.17
CA ALA A 861 -7.22 -10.09 -42.30
C ALA A 861 -6.50 -11.36 -42.79
N LEU A 862 -7.11 -12.53 -42.58
CA LEU A 862 -6.59 -13.84 -43.05
C LEU A 862 -6.74 -14.07 -44.55
N GLY A 863 -7.51 -13.23 -45.24
CA GLY A 863 -7.81 -13.37 -46.67
C GLY A 863 -8.73 -12.25 -47.14
N VAL A 864 -9.16 -12.33 -48.38
CA VAL A 864 -10.01 -11.31 -49.03
C VAL A 864 -11.48 -11.72 -48.92
N PHE A 865 -12.30 -10.87 -48.30
CA PHE A 865 -13.74 -11.10 -48.14
C PHE A 865 -14.53 -9.80 -48.34
N ASN A 866 -15.69 -9.92 -48.98
CA ASN A 866 -16.66 -8.84 -49.16
C ASN A 866 -17.95 -9.19 -48.40
N SER A 867 -18.72 -8.17 -48.01
CA SER A 867 -20.04 -8.32 -47.42
C SER A 867 -21.05 -7.41 -48.10
N ASP A 868 -22.09 -8.02 -48.67
CA ASP A 868 -23.22 -7.32 -49.30
C ASP A 868 -24.52 -7.46 -48.49
N VAL A 869 -24.45 -8.03 -47.27
CA VAL A 869 -25.63 -8.23 -46.40
C VAL A 869 -25.95 -6.97 -45.58
N THR A 870 -27.23 -6.68 -45.39
CA THR A 870 -27.71 -5.59 -44.54
C THR A 870 -28.59 -6.14 -43.41
N PRO A 871 -28.28 -5.87 -42.12
CA PRO A 871 -27.19 -5.03 -41.63
C PRO A 871 -25.80 -5.65 -41.86
N LEU A 872 -24.80 -4.79 -42.12
CA LEU A 872 -23.41 -5.23 -42.34
C LEU A 872 -22.84 -5.89 -41.07
N PRO A 873 -22.01 -6.94 -41.22
CA PRO A 873 -21.42 -7.63 -40.10
C PRO A 873 -20.34 -6.78 -39.44
N THR A 874 -20.19 -6.90 -38.12
CA THR A 874 -19.09 -6.30 -37.35
C THR A 874 -17.89 -7.24 -37.18
N ASN A 875 -18.02 -8.48 -37.63
CA ASN A 875 -16.95 -9.44 -37.79
C ASN A 875 -17.06 -10.09 -39.18
N LEU A 876 -16.02 -9.95 -40.00
CA LEU A 876 -15.97 -10.52 -41.35
C LEU A 876 -14.77 -11.45 -41.44
N ASN A 877 -15.05 -12.76 -41.48
CA ASN A 877 -14.04 -13.82 -41.46
C ASN A 877 -12.97 -13.64 -40.37
N GLY A 878 -13.41 -13.42 -39.13
CA GLY A 878 -12.52 -13.24 -37.98
C GLY A 878 -11.94 -11.84 -37.84
N THR A 879 -12.09 -10.97 -38.83
CA THR A 879 -11.62 -9.58 -38.78
C THR A 879 -12.68 -8.66 -38.19
N SER A 880 -12.35 -7.82 -37.22
CA SER A 880 -13.24 -6.79 -36.68
C SER A 880 -12.53 -5.45 -36.51
N VAL A 881 -13.29 -4.36 -36.60
CA VAL A 881 -12.78 -3.00 -36.37
C VAL A 881 -13.52 -2.38 -35.19
N ARG A 882 -12.77 -1.77 -34.28
CA ARG A 882 -13.29 -0.99 -33.16
C ARG A 882 -12.80 0.45 -33.28
N VAL A 883 -13.73 1.39 -33.18
CA VAL A 883 -13.44 2.82 -33.07
C VAL A 883 -13.67 3.25 -31.63
N THR A 884 -12.61 3.75 -30.98
CA THR A 884 -12.67 4.42 -29.69
C THR A 884 -12.69 5.92 -29.94
N ASP A 885 -13.79 6.59 -29.63
CA ASP A 885 -13.92 8.04 -29.90
C ASP A 885 -13.19 8.93 -28.90
N ALA A 886 -13.25 10.25 -29.10
CA ALA A 886 -12.61 11.24 -28.22
C ALA A 886 -13.17 11.26 -26.78
N ASN A 887 -14.36 10.68 -26.57
CA ASN A 887 -14.99 10.51 -25.26
C ASN A 887 -14.72 9.11 -24.67
N LEU A 888 -13.75 8.38 -25.23
CA LEU A 888 -13.35 7.01 -24.84
C LEU A 888 -14.44 5.94 -25.01
N ASN A 889 -15.49 6.21 -25.81
CA ASN A 889 -16.52 5.24 -26.10
C ASN A 889 -16.08 4.27 -27.20
N ASN A 890 -16.16 2.98 -26.91
CA ASN A 890 -15.80 1.90 -27.82
C ASN A 890 -17.00 1.45 -28.67
N ARG A 891 -16.88 1.47 -29.99
CA ARG A 891 -17.93 0.99 -30.91
C ARG A 891 -17.35 0.07 -31.97
N SER A 892 -18.03 -1.05 -32.22
CA SER A 892 -17.69 -1.94 -33.34
C SER A 892 -18.19 -1.34 -34.65
N SER A 893 -17.36 -1.41 -35.69
CA SER A 893 -17.70 -0.89 -37.01
C SER A 893 -18.34 -1.96 -37.90
N PRO A 894 -19.41 -1.61 -38.64
CA PRO A 894 -19.90 -2.45 -39.73
C PRO A 894 -18.87 -2.53 -40.87
N LEU A 895 -18.65 -3.71 -41.43
CA LEU A 895 -17.57 -4.00 -42.39
C LEU A 895 -18.10 -4.29 -43.79
N PHE A 896 -17.53 -3.64 -44.80
CA PHE A 896 -17.83 -3.88 -46.21
C PHE A 896 -16.86 -4.88 -46.83
N TYR A 897 -15.57 -4.73 -46.50
CA TYR A 897 -14.48 -5.45 -47.15
C TYR A 897 -13.31 -5.63 -46.19
N VAL A 898 -12.68 -6.79 -46.24
CA VAL A 898 -11.44 -7.08 -45.52
C VAL A 898 -10.45 -7.79 -46.43
N SER A 899 -9.17 -7.48 -46.29
CA SER A 899 -8.02 -8.11 -46.94
C SER A 899 -6.79 -7.97 -46.05
N PRO A 900 -5.69 -8.70 -46.32
CA PRO A 900 -4.46 -8.53 -45.54
C PRO A 900 -3.91 -7.10 -45.51
N SER A 901 -4.19 -6.27 -46.52
CA SER A 901 -3.65 -4.90 -46.61
C SER A 901 -4.68 -3.78 -46.42
N GLN A 902 -5.97 -4.10 -46.39
CA GLN A 902 -7.05 -3.11 -46.45
C GLN A 902 -8.33 -3.60 -45.76
N VAL A 903 -8.96 -2.73 -44.97
CA VAL A 903 -10.31 -2.93 -44.41
C VAL A 903 -11.19 -1.72 -44.73
N ASN A 904 -12.35 -1.94 -45.34
CA ASN A 904 -13.36 -0.89 -45.55
C ASN A 904 -14.49 -1.09 -44.55
N PHE A 905 -14.85 -0.03 -43.84
CA PHE A 905 -15.84 -0.08 -42.77
C PHE A 905 -16.63 1.22 -42.69
N GLN A 906 -17.81 1.18 -42.09
CA GLN A 906 -18.56 2.38 -41.76
C GLN A 906 -18.08 2.91 -40.42
N VAL A 907 -17.74 4.19 -40.33
CA VAL A 907 -17.47 4.85 -39.05
C VAL A 907 -18.75 4.72 -38.19
N PRO A 908 -18.68 4.15 -36.97
CA PRO A 908 -19.88 3.86 -36.19
C PRO A 908 -20.74 5.09 -35.96
N ALA A 909 -22.06 4.91 -35.97
CA ALA A 909 -23.01 5.96 -35.60
C ALA A 909 -22.73 6.48 -34.18
N GLY A 910 -22.91 7.77 -33.96
CA GLY A 910 -22.68 8.41 -32.66
C GLY A 910 -21.21 8.55 -32.23
N THR A 911 -20.24 8.31 -33.13
CA THR A 911 -18.82 8.58 -32.86
C THR A 911 -18.62 10.09 -32.60
N ALA A 912 -18.08 10.46 -31.45
CA ALA A 912 -17.85 11.87 -31.13
C ALA A 912 -16.79 12.51 -32.04
N SER A 913 -16.93 13.81 -32.31
CA SER A 913 -15.89 14.59 -33.00
C SER A 913 -14.64 14.72 -32.13
N GLY A 914 -13.46 14.70 -32.76
CA GLY A 914 -12.15 14.74 -32.11
C GLY A 914 -11.22 13.63 -32.62
N THR A 915 -10.10 13.43 -31.93
CA THR A 915 -9.17 12.34 -32.24
C THR A 915 -9.73 11.02 -31.70
N ALA A 916 -10.03 10.09 -32.60
CA ALA A 916 -10.42 8.72 -32.31
C ALA A 916 -9.25 7.76 -32.54
N THR A 917 -9.35 6.55 -32.00
CA THR A 917 -8.43 5.44 -32.29
C THR A 917 -9.18 4.33 -33.02
N VAL A 918 -8.62 3.89 -34.15
CA VAL A 918 -9.07 2.70 -34.89
C VAL A 918 -8.20 1.53 -34.44
N THR A 919 -8.83 0.44 -34.02
CA THR A 919 -8.16 -0.83 -33.67
C THR A 919 -8.73 -1.95 -34.52
N ILE A 920 -7.86 -2.72 -35.18
CA ILE A 920 -8.23 -3.86 -36.02
C ILE A 920 -7.82 -5.15 -35.29
N PHE A 921 -8.76 -6.10 -35.25
CA PHE A 921 -8.56 -7.41 -34.65
C PHE A 921 -8.68 -8.49 -35.70
N VAL A 922 -7.83 -9.52 -35.61
CA VAL A 922 -7.95 -10.77 -36.37
C VAL A 922 -8.05 -11.92 -35.37
N ASN A 923 -9.16 -12.66 -35.39
CA ASN A 923 -9.49 -13.72 -34.42
C ASN A 923 -9.35 -13.25 -32.97
N GLY A 924 -9.76 -12.02 -32.69
CA GLY A 924 -9.68 -11.42 -31.35
C GLY A 924 -8.30 -10.86 -30.95
N THR A 925 -7.25 -11.05 -31.78
CA THR A 925 -5.93 -10.47 -31.54
C THR A 925 -5.82 -9.09 -32.18
N THR A 926 -5.40 -8.09 -31.43
CA THR A 926 -5.12 -6.75 -31.97
C THR A 926 -3.91 -6.80 -32.91
N VAL A 927 -4.14 -6.60 -34.22
CA VAL A 927 -3.08 -6.65 -35.23
C VAL A 927 -2.59 -5.28 -35.65
N ALA A 928 -3.49 -4.29 -35.65
CA ALA A 928 -3.17 -2.94 -36.09
C ALA A 928 -3.95 -1.89 -35.32
N SER A 929 -3.37 -0.70 -35.16
CA SER A 929 -4.05 0.46 -34.59
C SER A 929 -3.51 1.77 -35.14
N GLY A 930 -4.33 2.82 -35.12
CA GLY A 930 -3.96 4.14 -35.61
C GLY A 930 -4.97 5.21 -35.22
N SER A 931 -4.55 6.47 -35.30
CA SER A 931 -5.42 7.61 -35.02
C SER A 931 -6.35 7.92 -36.20
N LEU A 932 -7.57 8.38 -35.92
CA LEU A 932 -8.57 8.80 -36.89
C LEU A 932 -9.15 10.15 -36.45
N GLN A 933 -9.05 11.18 -37.30
CA GLN A 933 -9.71 12.46 -37.03
C GLN A 933 -11.18 12.38 -37.42
N VAL A 934 -12.08 12.60 -36.46
CA VAL A 934 -13.54 12.56 -36.66
C VAL A 934 -14.12 13.96 -36.50
N GLN A 935 -14.99 14.37 -37.41
CA GLN A 935 -15.69 15.66 -37.34
C GLN A 935 -17.18 15.48 -37.68
N SER A 936 -18.03 16.46 -37.31
CA SER A 936 -19.49 16.34 -37.50
C SER A 936 -19.88 16.14 -38.96
N VAL A 937 -19.19 16.83 -39.86
CA VAL A 937 -19.27 16.65 -41.32
C VAL A 937 -17.88 16.60 -41.92
N SER A 938 -17.71 15.68 -42.88
CA SER A 938 -16.52 15.57 -43.72
C SER A 938 -16.95 15.12 -45.12
N PRO A 939 -17.53 16.04 -45.92
CA PRO A 939 -18.07 15.67 -47.21
C PRO A 939 -16.96 15.13 -48.11
N SER A 940 -17.19 13.99 -48.74
CA SER A 940 -16.27 13.40 -49.74
C SER A 940 -17.09 12.83 -50.89
N LEU A 941 -16.71 13.15 -52.12
CA LEU A 941 -17.38 12.71 -53.35
C LEU A 941 -16.70 11.46 -53.90
N PHE A 942 -17.49 10.44 -54.26
CA PHE A 942 -16.98 9.26 -54.94
C PHE A 942 -16.71 9.57 -56.42
N SER A 943 -15.61 9.06 -56.95
CA SER A 943 -15.27 9.06 -58.37
C SER A 943 -15.52 7.69 -59.00
N ALA A 944 -15.90 7.61 -60.28
CA ALA A 944 -16.13 6.33 -60.95
C ALA A 944 -14.87 5.46 -61.07
N ASN A 945 -13.67 6.08 -61.02
CA ASN A 945 -12.38 5.39 -61.05
C ASN A 945 -11.81 5.06 -59.66
N SER A 946 -12.56 5.30 -58.58
CA SER A 946 -12.09 5.12 -57.21
C SER A 946 -10.76 5.85 -56.90
N SER A 947 -10.49 6.98 -57.56
CA SER A 947 -9.29 7.80 -57.34
C SER A 947 -9.55 8.98 -56.39
N GLY A 948 -10.82 9.27 -56.10
CA GLY A 948 -11.23 10.50 -55.42
C GLY A 948 -11.08 11.76 -56.28
N LYS A 949 -10.80 11.60 -57.57
CA LYS A 949 -10.62 12.64 -58.59
C LYS A 949 -11.25 12.15 -59.90
N ASP A 950 -11.16 12.95 -60.97
CA ASP A 950 -11.75 12.61 -62.28
C ASP A 950 -13.28 12.47 -62.24
N VAL A 951 -13.86 11.78 -63.23
CA VAL A 951 -15.31 11.64 -63.42
C VAL A 951 -16.02 11.17 -62.16
N ALA A 952 -17.07 11.89 -61.77
CA ALA A 952 -17.87 11.60 -60.59
C ALA A 952 -18.57 10.24 -60.69
N ALA A 953 -18.69 9.54 -59.55
CA ALA A 953 -19.65 8.46 -59.42
C ALA A 953 -21.05 9.07 -59.25
N ALA A 954 -21.76 9.19 -60.38
CA ALA A 954 -23.05 9.86 -60.45
C ALA A 954 -23.89 9.32 -61.62
N TYR A 955 -25.15 9.75 -61.67
CA TYR A 955 -26.01 9.63 -62.84
C TYR A 955 -26.88 10.88 -62.98
N VAL A 956 -27.39 11.13 -64.17
CA VAL A 956 -28.40 12.15 -64.42
C VAL A 956 -29.79 11.53 -64.29
N LEU A 957 -30.63 12.16 -63.48
CA LEU A 957 -32.06 11.92 -63.44
C LEU A 957 -32.74 12.98 -64.31
N ARG A 958 -33.25 12.56 -65.46
CA ARG A 958 -34.06 13.40 -66.34
C ARG A 958 -35.52 13.29 -65.97
N ILE A 959 -36.19 14.42 -65.79
CA ILE A 959 -37.62 14.48 -65.45
C ILE A 959 -38.33 15.22 -66.57
N LYS A 960 -39.28 14.55 -67.24
CA LYS A 960 -40.09 15.13 -68.31
C LYS A 960 -41.28 15.92 -67.76
N PRO A 961 -41.95 16.75 -68.58
CA PRO A 961 -43.13 17.52 -68.14
C PRO A 961 -44.29 16.68 -67.61
N ASP A 962 -44.42 15.44 -68.08
CA ASP A 962 -45.44 14.47 -67.63
C ASP A 962 -45.08 13.78 -66.31
N GLY A 963 -43.92 14.12 -65.72
CA GLY A 963 -43.41 13.54 -64.48
C GLY A 963 -42.65 12.22 -64.65
N SER A 964 -42.57 11.67 -65.87
CA SER A 964 -41.77 10.46 -66.13
C SER A 964 -40.28 10.73 -65.94
N GLN A 965 -39.56 9.74 -65.42
CA GLN A 965 -38.14 9.84 -65.07
C GLN A 965 -37.28 8.84 -65.84
N SER A 966 -36.08 9.24 -66.26
CA SER A 966 -35.05 8.34 -66.83
C SER A 966 -33.68 8.58 -66.21
N ILE A 967 -32.88 7.52 -66.11
CA ILE A 967 -31.53 7.54 -65.55
C ILE A 967 -30.51 7.45 -66.69
N GLU A 968 -29.54 8.36 -66.70
CA GLU A 968 -28.47 8.43 -67.69
C GLU A 968 -27.10 8.37 -67.00
N PRO A 969 -26.16 7.51 -67.42
CA PRO A 969 -24.84 7.47 -66.80
C PRO A 969 -24.03 8.72 -67.17
N VAL A 970 -23.23 9.26 -66.23
CA VAL A 970 -22.28 10.35 -66.52
C VAL A 970 -20.87 9.84 -66.81
N ALA A 971 -20.64 8.54 -66.64
CA ALA A 971 -19.37 7.86 -66.86
C ALA A 971 -19.58 6.61 -67.70
N VAL A 972 -18.67 6.33 -68.63
CA VAL A 972 -18.65 5.10 -69.42
C VAL A 972 -17.28 4.44 -69.33
N PHE A 973 -17.24 3.11 -69.19
CA PHE A 973 -15.98 2.39 -69.15
C PHE A 973 -15.33 2.39 -70.53
N ASN A 974 -14.15 3.01 -70.64
CA ASN A 974 -13.35 2.99 -71.84
C ASN A 974 -12.39 1.80 -71.77
N GLN A 975 -12.67 0.76 -72.56
CA GLN A 975 -11.89 -0.47 -72.57
C GLN A 975 -10.44 -0.28 -73.07
N ALA A 976 -10.19 0.70 -73.95
CA ALA A 976 -8.86 1.00 -74.45
C ALA A 976 -7.97 1.68 -73.39
N GLN A 977 -8.59 2.47 -72.49
CA GLN A 977 -7.89 3.16 -71.42
C GLN A 977 -7.97 2.42 -70.07
N ASN A 978 -8.76 1.34 -70.00
CA ASN A 978 -9.04 0.56 -68.79
C ASN A 978 -9.50 1.44 -67.61
N ARG A 979 -10.32 2.45 -67.89
CA ARG A 979 -10.86 3.42 -66.90
C ARG A 979 -12.21 3.96 -67.35
N PHE A 980 -12.99 4.47 -66.41
CA PHE A 980 -14.15 5.30 -66.72
C PHE A 980 -13.70 6.68 -67.23
N VAL A 981 -14.39 7.14 -68.27
CA VAL A 981 -14.28 8.49 -68.83
C VAL A 981 -15.65 9.15 -68.80
N ASP A 982 -15.67 10.48 -68.86
CA ASP A 982 -16.91 11.23 -68.90
C ASP A 982 -17.76 10.83 -70.11
N LYS A 983 -19.05 10.59 -69.87
CA LYS A 983 -20.08 10.57 -70.89
C LYS A 983 -20.73 11.95 -70.90
N PRO A 984 -20.58 12.75 -71.98
CA PRO A 984 -21.17 14.07 -72.05
C PRO A 984 -22.68 14.03 -71.81
N ILE A 985 -23.14 14.91 -70.93
CA ILE A 985 -24.54 15.06 -70.54
C ILE A 985 -25.22 15.97 -71.55
N ASP A 986 -26.15 15.41 -72.33
CA ASP A 986 -27.04 16.18 -73.21
C ASP A 986 -28.22 16.73 -72.40
N PHE A 987 -28.52 18.01 -72.53
CA PHE A 987 -29.65 18.64 -71.85
C PHE A 987 -31.01 18.29 -72.48
N GLY A 988 -31.04 17.82 -73.73
CA GLY A 988 -32.28 17.47 -74.42
C GLY A 988 -33.27 18.65 -74.57
N PRO A 989 -34.57 18.39 -74.79
CA PRO A 989 -35.62 19.42 -74.93
C PRO A 989 -35.67 20.38 -73.74
N GLU A 990 -35.89 21.69 -73.97
CA GLU A 990 -35.94 22.75 -72.94
C GLU A 990 -36.93 22.48 -71.79
N THR A 991 -37.95 21.65 -72.05
CA THR A 991 -38.98 21.28 -71.08
C THR A 991 -38.54 20.24 -70.07
N ASP A 992 -37.41 19.55 -70.30
CA ASP A 992 -36.88 18.54 -69.39
C ASP A 992 -36.12 19.17 -68.23
N LYS A 993 -36.22 18.59 -67.03
CA LYS A 993 -35.36 18.95 -65.90
C LYS A 993 -34.22 17.96 -65.77
N ILE A 994 -33.01 18.49 -65.61
CA ILE A 994 -31.78 17.72 -65.40
C ILE A 994 -31.38 17.83 -63.94
N VAL A 995 -31.35 16.69 -63.24
CA VAL A 995 -30.86 16.60 -61.87
C VAL A 995 -29.65 15.67 -61.88
N LEU A 996 -28.49 16.18 -61.50
CA LEU A 996 -27.31 15.36 -61.27
C LEU A 996 -27.42 14.71 -59.90
N VAL A 997 -27.52 13.38 -59.88
CA VAL A 997 -27.50 12.58 -58.66
C VAL A 997 -26.08 12.08 -58.44
N ILE A 998 -25.37 12.70 -57.51
CA ILE A 998 -23.97 12.39 -57.19
C ILE A 998 -23.85 11.67 -55.84
N PHE A 999 -22.93 10.71 -55.77
CA PHE A 999 -22.72 9.93 -54.57
C PHE A 999 -21.58 10.49 -53.72
N ALA A 1000 -21.83 10.57 -52.42
CA ALA A 1000 -20.92 11.12 -51.42
C ALA A 1000 -20.87 10.23 -50.17
N THR A 1001 -20.03 10.62 -49.22
CA THR A 1001 -20.12 10.18 -47.84
C THR A 1001 -19.78 11.33 -46.89
N GLY A 1002 -20.25 11.23 -45.66
CA GLY A 1002 -19.93 12.18 -44.58
C GLY A 1002 -20.74 13.48 -44.57
N VAL A 1003 -21.95 13.45 -45.14
CA VAL A 1003 -22.86 14.61 -45.26
C VAL A 1003 -23.97 14.59 -44.20
N ARG A 1004 -24.19 13.46 -43.53
CA ARG A 1004 -25.34 13.21 -42.65
C ARG A 1004 -25.41 14.13 -41.44
N GLY A 1005 -24.27 14.49 -40.85
CA GLY A 1005 -24.18 15.34 -39.65
C GLY A 1005 -24.35 16.85 -39.88
N ARG A 1006 -24.80 17.27 -41.07
CA ARG A 1006 -25.04 18.67 -41.43
C ARG A 1006 -26.09 19.33 -40.53
N THR A 1007 -25.93 20.63 -40.29
CA THR A 1007 -26.90 21.42 -39.50
C THR A 1007 -28.21 21.68 -40.23
N SER A 1008 -28.18 21.83 -41.56
CA SER A 1008 -29.35 22.02 -42.41
C SER A 1008 -29.06 21.59 -43.84
N VAL A 1009 -30.06 21.12 -44.58
CA VAL A 1009 -29.94 20.85 -46.02
C VAL A 1009 -29.59 22.12 -46.81
N ASN A 1010 -30.02 23.29 -46.33
CA ASN A 1010 -29.73 24.58 -46.97
C ASN A 1010 -28.24 24.95 -46.94
N ASN A 1011 -27.49 24.36 -46.02
CA ASN A 1011 -26.04 24.54 -45.87
C ASN A 1011 -25.22 23.55 -46.71
N VAL A 1012 -25.90 22.73 -47.53
CA VAL A 1012 -25.27 21.89 -48.54
C VAL A 1012 -25.36 22.59 -49.89
N LYS A 1013 -24.21 22.84 -50.50
CA LYS A 1013 -24.08 23.54 -51.78
C LYS A 1013 -23.19 22.76 -52.72
N ALA A 1014 -23.53 22.72 -54.01
CA ALA A 1014 -22.66 22.19 -55.04
C ALA A 1014 -21.98 23.34 -55.78
N LEU A 1015 -20.66 23.38 -55.81
CA LEU A 1015 -19.88 24.36 -56.54
C LEU A 1015 -19.45 23.73 -57.87
N LEU A 1016 -20.04 24.19 -58.96
CA LEU A 1016 -19.72 23.75 -60.32
C LEU A 1016 -18.85 24.81 -61.01
N SER A 1017 -17.58 24.50 -61.22
CA SER A 1017 -16.54 25.45 -61.70
C SER A 1017 -16.57 26.80 -60.96
N GLY A 1018 -16.81 26.75 -59.64
CA GLY A 1018 -16.91 27.92 -58.76
C GLY A 1018 -18.31 28.55 -58.66
N GLN A 1019 -19.27 28.17 -59.49
CA GLN A 1019 -20.66 28.61 -59.37
C GLN A 1019 -21.40 27.79 -58.31
N GLU A 1020 -21.92 28.45 -57.28
CA GLU A 1020 -22.68 27.82 -56.20
C GLU A 1020 -24.12 27.51 -56.64
N LEU A 1021 -24.52 26.25 -56.53
CA LEU A 1021 -25.86 25.75 -56.81
C LEU A 1021 -26.52 25.19 -55.55
N PRO A 1022 -27.84 25.41 -55.36
CA PRO A 1022 -28.59 24.71 -54.33
C PRO A 1022 -28.69 23.21 -54.64
N VAL A 1023 -28.96 22.41 -53.62
CA VAL A 1023 -29.25 20.98 -53.76
C VAL A 1023 -30.69 20.72 -53.34
N ASP A 1024 -31.39 19.86 -54.09
CA ASP A 1024 -32.78 19.48 -53.80
C ASP A 1024 -32.85 18.41 -52.71
N PHE A 1025 -31.79 17.61 -52.58
CA PHE A 1025 -31.68 16.56 -51.60
C PHE A 1025 -30.22 16.36 -51.21
N ALA A 1026 -29.97 16.13 -49.93
CA ALA A 1026 -28.70 15.64 -49.42
C ALA A 1026 -28.99 14.74 -48.23
N GLY A 1027 -28.67 13.46 -48.31
CA GLY A 1027 -29.00 12.48 -47.26
C GLY A 1027 -28.58 11.06 -47.62
N PRO A 1028 -28.92 10.07 -46.79
CA PRO A 1028 -28.60 8.67 -47.08
C PRO A 1028 -29.25 8.23 -48.41
N GLN A 1029 -28.51 7.47 -49.23
CA GLN A 1029 -29.01 6.94 -50.51
C GLN A 1029 -30.14 5.93 -50.32
N GLY A 1030 -30.17 5.24 -49.17
CA GLY A 1030 -31.28 4.38 -48.74
C GLY A 1030 -31.08 2.87 -48.95
N SER A 1031 -30.18 2.44 -49.83
CA SER A 1031 -29.86 1.02 -50.05
C SER A 1031 -28.45 0.63 -49.58
N PHE A 1032 -27.48 1.54 -49.70
CA PHE A 1032 -26.10 1.29 -49.31
C PHE A 1032 -25.75 1.99 -47.99
N VAL A 1033 -25.24 1.21 -47.03
CA VAL A 1033 -24.79 1.72 -45.73
C VAL A 1033 -23.67 2.74 -45.93
N GLY A 1034 -23.74 3.88 -45.23
CA GLY A 1034 -22.77 4.98 -45.30
C GLY A 1034 -22.69 5.76 -46.62
N LEU A 1035 -23.41 5.35 -47.67
CA LEU A 1035 -23.50 6.09 -48.92
C LEU A 1035 -24.53 7.22 -48.79
N ASP A 1036 -24.11 8.42 -49.19
CA ASP A 1036 -24.96 9.60 -49.27
C ASP A 1036 -25.26 9.92 -50.75
N GLN A 1037 -26.46 10.42 -50.99
CA GLN A 1037 -26.93 10.89 -52.29
C GLN A 1037 -27.19 12.39 -52.22
N ILE A 1038 -26.69 13.11 -53.23
CA ILE A 1038 -26.93 14.54 -53.41
C ILE A 1038 -27.62 14.77 -54.76
N ASN A 1039 -28.77 15.42 -54.75
CA ASN A 1039 -29.50 15.78 -55.97
C ASN A 1039 -29.24 17.25 -56.29
N ILE A 1040 -28.55 17.52 -57.39
CA ILE A 1040 -28.16 18.86 -57.80
C ILE A 1040 -28.95 19.21 -59.08
N PRO A 1041 -29.93 20.13 -59.02
CA PRO A 1041 -30.56 20.65 -60.23
C PRO A 1041 -29.53 21.37 -61.07
N ILE A 1042 -29.40 21.00 -62.35
CA ILE A 1042 -28.42 21.61 -63.25
C ILE A 1042 -29.11 22.67 -64.12
N PRO A 1043 -28.78 23.95 -63.96
CA PRO A 1043 -29.31 25.00 -64.82
C PRO A 1043 -28.85 24.82 -66.27
N ARG A 1044 -29.70 25.21 -67.22
CA ARG A 1044 -29.42 25.18 -68.67
C ARG A 1044 -28.17 25.99 -69.06
N THR A 1045 -27.71 26.92 -68.21
CA THR A 1045 -26.47 27.70 -68.41
C THR A 1045 -25.18 26.85 -68.44
N PHE A 1046 -25.28 25.57 -68.06
CA PHE A 1046 -24.18 24.61 -68.14
C PHE A 1046 -24.10 23.85 -69.47
N LYS A 1047 -25.10 23.99 -70.35
CA LYS A 1047 -25.09 23.38 -71.69
C LYS A 1047 -23.85 23.79 -72.48
N GLY A 1048 -23.16 22.83 -73.08
CA GLY A 1048 -21.95 23.06 -73.88
C GLY A 1048 -20.72 23.56 -73.10
N ARG A 1049 -20.72 23.52 -71.75
CA ARG A 1049 -19.56 23.94 -70.94
C ARG A 1049 -18.38 22.98 -71.01
N GLY A 1050 -18.56 21.78 -71.56
CA GLY A 1050 -17.54 20.73 -71.55
C GLY A 1050 -17.32 20.18 -70.14
N GLU A 1051 -16.07 19.88 -69.80
CA GLU A 1051 -15.70 19.38 -68.47
C GLU A 1051 -15.88 20.45 -67.39
N VAL A 1052 -16.58 20.09 -66.31
CA VAL A 1052 -16.92 20.96 -65.19
C VAL A 1052 -16.51 20.28 -63.89
N SER A 1053 -15.76 20.99 -63.05
CA SER A 1053 -15.36 20.53 -61.73
C SER A 1053 -16.49 20.69 -60.72
N ILE A 1054 -16.72 19.68 -59.88
CA ILE A 1054 -17.72 19.67 -58.82
C ILE A 1054 -17.02 19.58 -57.47
N ILE A 1055 -17.40 20.48 -56.55
CA ILE A 1055 -17.08 20.41 -55.13
C ILE A 1055 -18.40 20.48 -54.35
N LEU A 1056 -18.61 19.56 -53.41
CA LEU A 1056 -19.67 19.67 -52.41
C LEU A 1056 -19.17 20.45 -51.20
N ARG A 1057 -19.88 21.52 -50.82
CA ARG A 1057 -19.67 22.29 -49.60
C ARG A 1057 -20.77 21.98 -48.58
N VAL A 1058 -20.39 21.56 -47.38
CA VAL A 1058 -21.32 21.24 -46.27
C VAL A 1058 -20.85 21.95 -45.01
N ASP A 1059 -21.68 22.84 -44.46
CA ASP A 1059 -21.36 23.64 -43.26
C ASP A 1059 -19.95 24.28 -43.32
N SER A 1060 -19.66 24.92 -44.46
CA SER A 1060 -18.37 25.58 -44.77
C SER A 1060 -17.17 24.65 -45.02
N ARG A 1061 -17.40 23.35 -45.25
CA ARG A 1061 -16.33 22.40 -45.59
C ARG A 1061 -16.48 21.85 -46.99
N ASP A 1062 -15.37 21.87 -47.71
CA ASP A 1062 -15.30 21.39 -49.08
C ASP A 1062 -14.89 19.92 -49.11
N SER A 1063 -15.49 19.19 -50.04
CA SER A 1063 -15.06 17.86 -50.45
C SER A 1063 -13.90 17.92 -51.45
N ASN A 1064 -13.40 16.75 -51.84
CA ASN A 1064 -12.56 16.61 -53.02
C ASN A 1064 -13.29 17.05 -54.30
N THR A 1065 -12.49 17.41 -55.31
CA THR A 1065 -12.99 17.80 -56.63
C THR A 1065 -13.13 16.58 -57.53
N VAL A 1066 -14.30 16.41 -58.15
CA VAL A 1066 -14.56 15.45 -59.23
C VAL A 1066 -15.06 16.18 -60.48
N THR A 1067 -15.19 15.50 -61.63
CA THR A 1067 -15.62 16.12 -62.90
C THR A 1067 -16.89 15.50 -63.45
N VAL A 1068 -17.61 16.27 -64.27
CA VAL A 1068 -18.63 15.80 -65.20
C VAL A 1068 -18.49 16.58 -66.50
N ASN A 1069 -19.01 16.06 -67.62
CA ASN A 1069 -18.94 16.74 -68.91
C ASN A 1069 -20.34 17.11 -69.41
N PHE A 1070 -20.54 18.36 -69.86
CA PHE A 1070 -21.80 18.86 -70.41
C PHE A 1070 -21.67 19.21 -71.89
N GLN A 1071 -22.58 18.66 -72.72
CA GLN A 1071 -22.62 18.89 -74.18
C GLN A 1071 -23.66 19.92 -74.59
#